data_AF-A0A6F8UQU6-F1
#
_entry.id   AF-A0A6F8UQU6-F1
#
_cell.length_a   1.000
_cell.length_b   1.000
_cell.length_c   1.000
_cell.angle_alpha   90.00
_cell.angle_beta   90.00
_cell.angle_gamma   90.00
#
_symmetry.space_group_name_H-M   'P 1'
#
loop_
_entity.id
_entity.type
_entity.pdbx_description
1 polymer ?
#
loop_
_entity_poly.entity_id
_entity_poly.type
_entity_poly.pdbx_seq_one_letter_code
_entity_poly.pdbx_strand_id
1 'polypeptide(L)'
;MSEVIVPERTAIAQAPTVSWTPLGENAILVRSHCDAIPAKVPVAVDGNPRNRAQTMVLSWRRPGVEPSVATGFLCLAPAPSVDDSGTGALLIGRPGRPLRLILAPKPQSLQAFLSELADDAGQAFPSVVDGLLEVLLTGAPNPRRLRAVAMLLQTVARPGGFVEVMGRLDDVAGSGGGIFLQGWTSHFAAGRMKLLISHGGLSPAHLETGTFERDDLGEGARGFFGLLEDCHAQHPGEIERLYFRGNDGWRALEVYERHVLLEPITVPGHLRDGLQRGTAPQVTADKLKRASQRFDGRDTVCLLEEPVRAGIDSVTVVEGTGVLIIGWLFDPERRVGGVSLRSGGQSCAVDRVWTRVQRADVTAAFMEDPRFGPALASRRNNHGFIVFAPKLLPEAGQPLHLAFEVQGTGPAFLPLEPNRAPARRALERVLGLLDARSSTASAVVERQIAPALQAAEIAPPRAAETLDVGSFDPEAPLGLVIGLDHRHRELSALFALLAMDPEARPLPIVLAAPSESFDRVGAEARRLARFYRLSMRLVAVEGVEDACDALEAGVRACRFNTVALLSGAAQIRMPGWLGRLERAYRARGGQCVASPTLLFEDDSIRWAGAWLEGEGASRRIANRFVGYPLEAVGNLGPMEVAAGASECCVLSRAAFIEVGGFARNYFTTAEKGLDLCLKLRMAGSPSLWVPDVEVYAVDDAETAAPHAGALAQLADRTSFDRRWALAISNMKG
;
A
#
# COMPACT_ATOMS: atom_id res chain seq x y z
N MET A 1 -55.76 -75.19 29.31
CA MET A 1 -55.15 -75.61 30.59
C MET A 1 -54.18 -76.73 30.25
N SER A 2 -52.89 -76.40 30.19
CA SER A 2 -51.88 -76.72 31.24
C SER A 2 -51.35 -78.14 30.99
N GLU A 3 -50.07 -78.45 30.85
CA GLU A 3 -48.86 -77.86 31.40
C GLU A 3 -47.70 -78.07 30.41
N VAL A 4 -46.82 -77.08 30.26
CA VAL A 4 -45.48 -77.31 29.71
C VAL A 4 -44.51 -77.19 30.87
N ILE A 5 -43.85 -78.32 31.12
CA ILE A 5 -42.83 -78.56 32.14
C ILE A 5 -41.69 -77.56 31.96
N VAL A 6 -41.38 -76.81 33.01
CA VAL A 6 -40.18 -75.97 33.11
C VAL A 6 -39.01 -76.89 33.47
N PRO A 7 -37.94 -77.00 32.64
CA PRO A 7 -36.72 -77.66 33.08
C PRO A 7 -35.93 -76.70 33.98
N GLU A 8 -35.61 -77.17 35.18
CA GLU A 8 -34.70 -76.51 36.11
C GLU A 8 -33.31 -76.30 35.49
N ARG A 9 -32.75 -75.11 35.78
CA ARG A 9 -31.32 -74.76 35.83
C ARG A 9 -30.47 -75.22 34.64
N THR A 10 -30.58 -74.50 33.53
CA THR A 10 -29.43 -74.33 32.63
C THR A 10 -28.40 -73.44 33.33
N ALA A 11 -27.21 -73.98 33.60
CA ALA A 11 -26.09 -73.24 34.16
C ALA A 11 -25.84 -71.96 33.35
N ILE A 12 -26.03 -70.81 33.97
CA ILE A 12 -25.66 -69.51 33.42
C ILE A 12 -24.13 -69.53 33.36
N ALA A 13 -23.56 -69.61 32.15
CA ALA A 13 -22.14 -69.37 31.96
C ALA A 13 -21.81 -68.03 32.63
N GLN A 14 -20.87 -68.03 33.58
CA GLN A 14 -20.44 -66.80 34.27
C GLN A 14 -20.04 -65.78 33.20
N ALA A 15 -20.75 -64.65 33.16
CA ALA A 15 -20.41 -63.56 32.25
C ALA A 15 -19.02 -63.03 32.64
N PRO A 16 -18.04 -63.01 31.73
CA PRO A 16 -16.69 -62.59 32.08
C PRO A 16 -16.68 -61.11 32.47
N THR A 17 -15.88 -60.80 33.49
CA THR A 17 -15.61 -59.41 33.86
C THR A 17 -14.57 -58.84 32.89
N VAL A 18 -14.83 -57.68 32.30
CA VAL A 18 -14.02 -57.07 31.25
C VAL A 18 -13.53 -55.69 31.63
N SER A 19 -12.30 -55.37 31.22
CA SER A 19 -11.73 -54.04 31.34
C SER A 19 -12.43 -53.07 30.41
N TRP A 20 -12.58 -51.83 30.86
CA TRP A 20 -13.12 -50.74 30.08
C TRP A 20 -12.45 -49.42 30.47
N THR A 21 -12.43 -48.46 29.54
CA THR A 21 -11.97 -47.10 29.78
C THR A 21 -13.02 -46.11 29.28
N PRO A 22 -13.28 -45.00 29.99
CA PRO A 22 -14.07 -43.90 29.45
C PRO A 22 -13.36 -43.29 28.25
N LEU A 23 -14.17 -42.86 27.28
CA LEU A 23 -13.73 -42.13 26.10
C LEU A 23 -14.64 -40.90 25.92
N GLY A 24 -14.34 -39.86 26.69
CA GLY A 24 -15.21 -38.69 26.85
C GLY A 24 -16.35 -38.95 27.83
N GLU A 25 -17.42 -38.15 27.76
CA GLU A 25 -18.49 -38.16 28.76
C GLU A 25 -19.52 -39.29 28.57
N ASN A 26 -19.78 -39.70 27.33
CA ASN A 26 -20.93 -40.57 27.00
C ASN A 26 -20.56 -41.88 26.30
N ALA A 27 -19.27 -42.21 26.23
CA ALA A 27 -18.81 -43.43 25.57
C ALA A 27 -17.73 -44.12 26.38
N ILE A 28 -17.68 -45.43 26.27
CA ILE A 28 -16.65 -46.29 26.85
C ILE A 28 -16.08 -47.20 25.76
N LEU A 29 -14.81 -47.53 25.89
CA LEU A 29 -14.17 -48.58 25.12
C LEU A 29 -14.17 -49.85 25.95
N VAL A 30 -14.63 -50.94 25.35
CA VAL A 30 -14.67 -52.27 25.99
C VAL A 30 -13.91 -53.24 25.12
N ARG A 31 -12.98 -53.97 25.75
CA ARG A 31 -12.18 -55.02 25.13
C ARG A 31 -12.60 -56.37 25.68
N SER A 32 -12.80 -57.35 24.82
CA SER A 32 -13.05 -58.74 25.22
C SER A 32 -12.67 -59.71 24.10
N HIS A 33 -12.99 -60.98 24.27
CA HIS A 33 -12.73 -62.04 23.31
C HIS A 33 -13.93 -62.99 23.18
N CYS A 34 -14.06 -63.62 22.02
CA CYS A 34 -15.09 -64.61 21.71
C CYS A 34 -14.64 -65.53 20.56
N ASP A 35 -15.51 -66.44 20.16
CA ASP A 35 -15.36 -67.30 18.98
C ASP A 35 -15.45 -66.49 17.68
N ALA A 36 -16.52 -65.74 17.49
CA ALA A 36 -16.73 -64.87 16.34
C ALA A 36 -17.68 -63.71 16.66
N ILE A 37 -17.41 -62.55 16.07
CA ILE A 37 -18.23 -61.35 16.19
C ILE A 37 -18.35 -60.63 14.83
N PRO A 38 -19.56 -60.25 14.39
CA PRO A 38 -19.71 -59.43 13.19
C PRO A 38 -19.10 -58.04 13.37
N ALA A 39 -18.74 -57.40 12.25
CA ALA A 39 -18.19 -56.03 12.25
C ALA A 39 -19.19 -54.97 12.76
N LYS A 40 -20.49 -55.24 12.72
CA LYS A 40 -21.54 -54.34 13.22
C LYS A 40 -22.53 -55.10 14.08
N VAL A 41 -22.71 -54.65 15.32
CA VAL A 41 -23.55 -55.32 16.32
C VAL A 41 -24.37 -54.33 17.13
N PRO A 42 -25.60 -54.67 17.54
CA PRO A 42 -26.32 -53.91 18.54
C PRO A 42 -25.70 -54.14 19.93
N VAL A 43 -25.49 -53.05 20.67
CA VAL A 43 -24.97 -53.05 22.04
C VAL A 43 -25.96 -52.34 22.96
N ALA A 44 -26.20 -52.92 24.13
CA ALA A 44 -27.01 -52.32 25.19
C ALA A 44 -26.26 -52.40 26.53
N VAL A 45 -26.26 -51.29 27.26
CA VAL A 45 -25.66 -51.18 28.60
C VAL A 45 -26.78 -51.34 29.63
N ASP A 46 -26.49 -52.05 30.72
CA ASP A 46 -27.36 -52.33 31.87
C ASP A 46 -28.67 -53.05 31.52
N GLY A 47 -28.70 -53.75 30.39
CA GLY A 47 -29.87 -54.52 29.97
C GLY A 47 -31.08 -53.68 29.56
N ASN A 48 -30.98 -52.34 29.54
CA ASN A 48 -32.07 -51.46 29.13
C ASN A 48 -32.26 -51.53 27.60
N PRO A 49 -33.37 -52.12 27.09
CA PRO A 49 -33.59 -52.27 25.65
C PRO A 49 -33.77 -50.94 24.91
N ARG A 50 -34.03 -49.84 25.65
CA ARG A 50 -34.18 -48.48 25.11
C ARG A 50 -32.83 -47.80 24.82
N ASN A 51 -31.72 -48.28 25.39
CA ASN A 51 -30.35 -47.80 25.15
C ASN A 51 -29.59 -48.65 24.12
N ARG A 52 -30.30 -49.22 23.13
CA ARG A 52 -29.68 -49.99 22.05
C ARG A 52 -28.99 -49.05 21.05
N ALA A 53 -27.66 -49.13 20.99
CA ALA A 53 -26.86 -48.49 19.96
C ALA A 53 -26.32 -49.53 18.98
N GLN A 54 -26.33 -49.23 17.69
CA GLN A 54 -25.54 -50.00 16.72
C GLN A 54 -24.10 -49.51 16.80
N THR A 55 -23.15 -50.42 17.04
CA THR A 55 -21.73 -50.07 17.10
C THR A 55 -20.92 -50.91 16.12
N MET A 56 -19.78 -50.35 15.71
CA MET A 56 -18.79 -51.06 14.92
C MET A 56 -17.82 -51.77 15.86
N VAL A 57 -17.49 -53.01 15.53
CA VAL A 57 -16.59 -53.87 16.31
C VAL A 57 -15.33 -54.05 15.50
N LEU A 58 -14.20 -53.81 16.15
CA LEU A 58 -12.88 -54.00 15.58
C LEU A 58 -12.32 -55.29 16.16
N SER A 59 -12.16 -56.30 15.32
CA SER A 59 -11.76 -57.64 15.74
C SER A 59 -10.42 -58.04 15.15
N TRP A 60 -9.63 -58.80 15.91
CA TRP A 60 -8.37 -59.39 15.48
C TRP A 60 -8.31 -60.86 15.87
N ARG A 61 -7.45 -61.62 15.20
CA ARG A 61 -7.23 -63.04 15.50
C ARG A 61 -6.19 -63.17 16.60
N ARG A 62 -6.47 -64.04 17.57
CA ARG A 62 -5.55 -64.41 18.65
C ARG A 62 -4.97 -65.80 18.35
N PRO A 63 -3.72 -65.92 17.87
CA PRO A 63 -3.12 -67.21 17.53
C PRO A 63 -2.82 -68.03 18.79
N GLY A 64 -3.01 -69.35 18.72
CA GLY A 64 -2.62 -70.28 19.80
C GLY A 64 -3.59 -70.37 21.00
N VAL A 65 -4.78 -69.76 20.91
CA VAL A 65 -5.81 -69.78 21.97
C VAL A 65 -6.99 -70.67 21.57
N GLU A 66 -7.80 -71.12 22.53
CA GLU A 66 -8.96 -71.98 22.28
C GLU A 66 -9.96 -71.35 21.27
N PRO A 67 -10.67 -72.16 20.46
CA PRO A 67 -11.63 -71.65 19.47
C PRO A 67 -12.73 -70.75 20.04
N SER A 68 -13.09 -70.94 21.31
CA SER A 68 -14.10 -70.16 22.04
C SER A 68 -13.69 -68.70 22.31
N VAL A 69 -12.38 -68.38 22.20
CA VAL A 69 -11.78 -67.07 22.52
C VAL A 69 -10.76 -66.62 21.46
N ALA A 70 -10.82 -67.24 20.27
CA ALA A 70 -9.86 -67.04 19.18
C ALA A 70 -9.96 -65.67 18.49
N THR A 71 -11.04 -64.94 18.73
CA THR A 71 -11.26 -63.59 18.19
C THR A 71 -11.26 -62.58 19.33
N GLY A 72 -10.24 -61.72 19.38
CA GLY A 72 -10.24 -60.53 20.22
C GLY A 72 -11.08 -59.44 19.57
N PHE A 73 -11.76 -58.62 20.37
CA PHE A 73 -12.50 -57.49 19.84
C PHE A 73 -12.50 -56.28 20.77
N LEU A 74 -12.61 -55.12 20.13
CA LEU A 74 -12.80 -53.81 20.74
C LEU A 74 -14.11 -53.24 20.24
N CYS A 75 -14.97 -52.78 21.15
CA CYS A 75 -16.20 -52.10 20.79
C CYS A 75 -16.36 -50.76 21.53
N LEU A 76 -16.95 -49.80 20.83
CA LEU A 76 -17.39 -48.53 21.41
C LEU A 76 -18.81 -48.72 21.93
N ALA A 77 -19.04 -48.50 23.22
CA ALA A 77 -20.36 -48.59 23.84
C ALA A 77 -20.76 -47.26 24.49
N PRO A 78 -22.06 -46.98 24.67
CA PRO A 78 -22.52 -45.87 25.51
C PRO A 78 -21.96 -45.99 26.94
N ALA A 79 -21.72 -44.87 27.61
CA ALA A 79 -21.35 -44.89 29.03
C ALA A 79 -22.56 -45.36 29.89
N PRO A 80 -22.33 -46.14 30.96
CA PRO A 80 -23.36 -46.51 31.92
C PRO A 80 -23.92 -45.27 32.64
N SER A 81 -25.20 -45.33 33.06
CA SER A 81 -25.84 -44.23 33.80
C SER A 81 -25.25 -44.12 35.21
N VAL A 82 -25.04 -42.89 35.70
CA VAL A 82 -24.46 -42.63 37.03
C VAL A 82 -25.44 -42.99 38.16
N ASP A 83 -26.74 -43.04 37.88
CA ASP A 83 -27.80 -43.15 38.90
C ASP A 83 -28.07 -44.57 39.42
N ASP A 84 -27.55 -45.62 38.77
CA ASP A 84 -27.80 -47.01 39.18
C ASP A 84 -26.54 -47.65 39.78
N SER A 85 -26.63 -48.06 41.05
CA SER A 85 -25.60 -48.77 41.81
C SER A 85 -25.34 -50.22 41.34
N GLY A 86 -25.64 -50.53 40.08
CA GLY A 86 -25.50 -51.86 39.48
C GLY A 86 -24.10 -52.07 38.90
N THR A 87 -23.56 -53.28 39.04
CA THR A 87 -22.39 -53.73 38.27
C THR A 87 -22.70 -53.63 36.77
N GLY A 88 -22.18 -52.61 36.09
CA GLY A 88 -22.57 -52.30 34.72
C GLY A 88 -22.42 -53.51 33.80
N ALA A 89 -23.47 -53.88 33.06
CA ALA A 89 -23.45 -55.09 32.22
C ALA A 89 -23.65 -54.74 30.76
N LEU A 90 -22.77 -55.23 29.88
CA LEU A 90 -22.86 -54.99 28.44
C LEU A 90 -23.45 -56.22 27.74
N LEU A 91 -24.52 -56.02 26.97
CA LEU A 91 -25.10 -57.03 26.09
C LEU A 91 -24.76 -56.71 24.63
N ILE A 92 -24.02 -57.61 23.99
CA ILE A 92 -23.65 -57.52 22.58
C ILE A 92 -24.46 -58.55 21.77
N GLY A 93 -25.28 -58.07 20.85
CA GLY A 93 -26.08 -58.93 19.97
C GLY A 93 -25.23 -59.47 18.82
N ARG A 94 -25.06 -60.79 18.80
CA ARG A 94 -24.37 -61.51 17.72
C ARG A 94 -25.27 -62.64 17.20
N PRO A 95 -25.06 -63.13 15.96
CA PRO A 95 -25.77 -64.30 15.46
C PRO A 95 -25.63 -65.48 16.45
N GLY A 96 -26.74 -66.10 16.82
CA GLY A 96 -26.77 -67.12 17.89
C GLY A 96 -27.08 -66.52 19.26
N ARG A 97 -26.20 -66.74 20.25
CA ARG A 97 -26.41 -66.30 21.64
C ARG A 97 -25.78 -64.92 21.91
N PRO A 98 -26.52 -63.95 22.47
CA PRO A 98 -25.96 -62.65 22.84
C PRO A 98 -24.84 -62.82 23.86
N LEU A 99 -23.77 -62.05 23.68
CA LEU A 99 -22.62 -62.05 24.58
C LEU A 99 -22.89 -61.06 25.72
N ARG A 100 -22.98 -61.56 26.96
CA ARG A 100 -23.12 -60.76 28.17
C ARG A 100 -21.74 -60.59 28.81
N LEU A 101 -21.32 -59.35 29.01
CA LEU A 101 -20.07 -58.97 29.68
C LEU A 101 -20.38 -58.18 30.95
N ILE A 102 -19.60 -58.37 32.00
CA ILE A 102 -19.69 -57.57 33.23
C ILE A 102 -18.55 -56.54 33.19
N LEU A 103 -18.86 -55.26 33.29
CA LEU A 103 -17.83 -54.22 33.35
C LEU A 103 -17.11 -54.29 34.70
N ALA A 104 -15.78 -54.19 34.68
CA ALA A 104 -14.99 -54.07 35.90
C ALA A 104 -15.49 -52.90 36.78
N PRO A 105 -15.48 -53.01 38.12
CA PRO A 105 -16.08 -52.01 39.01
C PRO A 105 -15.40 -50.64 38.96
N LYS A 106 -14.15 -50.57 38.50
CA LYS A 106 -13.43 -49.31 38.25
C LYS A 106 -12.94 -49.29 36.80
N PRO A 107 -13.13 -48.17 36.06
CA PRO A 107 -12.53 -48.02 34.75
C PRO A 107 -11.00 -47.97 34.86
N GLN A 108 -10.34 -48.49 33.82
CA GLN A 108 -8.91 -48.29 33.62
C GLN A 108 -8.64 -46.89 33.05
N SER A 109 -7.43 -46.37 33.29
CA SER A 109 -6.94 -45.23 32.51
C SER A 109 -6.78 -45.61 31.04
N LEU A 110 -7.00 -44.65 30.13
CA LEU A 110 -6.84 -44.89 28.69
C LEU A 110 -5.46 -45.46 28.33
N GLN A 111 -4.39 -44.97 28.97
CA GLN A 111 -3.02 -45.45 28.74
C GLN A 111 -2.84 -46.92 29.12
N ALA A 112 -3.26 -47.32 30.33
CA ALA A 112 -3.20 -48.72 30.76
C ALA A 112 -4.04 -49.63 29.86
N PHE A 113 -5.26 -49.20 29.50
CA PHE A 113 -6.15 -49.95 28.64
C PHE A 113 -5.55 -50.19 27.24
N LEU A 114 -4.95 -49.15 26.64
CA LEU A 114 -4.30 -49.24 25.33
C LEU A 114 -3.02 -50.08 25.38
N SER A 115 -2.26 -50.02 26.48
CA SER A 115 -1.09 -50.89 26.68
C SER A 115 -1.49 -52.36 26.68
N GLU A 116 -2.49 -52.74 27.47
CA GLU A 116 -2.97 -54.13 27.49
C GLU A 116 -3.58 -54.55 26.14
N LEU A 117 -4.24 -53.63 25.44
CA LEU A 117 -4.77 -53.87 24.09
C LEU A 117 -3.63 -54.11 23.10
N ALA A 118 -2.52 -53.37 23.20
CA ALA A 118 -1.34 -53.58 22.36
C ALA A 118 -0.71 -54.96 22.60
N ASP A 119 -0.61 -55.39 23.85
CA ASP A 119 -0.07 -56.72 24.21
C ASP A 119 -0.95 -57.86 23.65
N ASP A 120 -2.27 -57.70 23.66
CA ASP A 120 -3.21 -58.74 23.19
C ASP A 120 -3.42 -58.73 21.67
N ALA A 121 -3.43 -57.55 21.03
CA ALA A 121 -3.59 -57.42 19.58
C ALA A 121 -2.28 -57.63 18.81
N GLY A 122 -1.12 -57.46 19.46
CA GLY A 122 0.19 -57.63 18.86
C GLY A 122 0.32 -56.82 17.55
N GLN A 123 0.67 -57.50 16.45
CA GLN A 123 0.82 -56.86 15.14
C GLN A 123 -0.47 -56.23 14.58
N ALA A 124 -1.65 -56.61 15.08
CA ALA A 124 -2.92 -56.04 14.65
C ALA A 124 -3.25 -54.70 15.34
N PHE A 125 -2.51 -54.32 16.40
CA PHE A 125 -2.81 -53.13 17.19
C PHE A 125 -2.92 -51.83 16.36
N PRO A 126 -1.99 -51.50 15.44
CA PRO A 126 -2.12 -50.28 14.64
C PRO A 126 -3.42 -50.23 13.83
N SER A 127 -3.77 -51.35 13.18
CA SER A 127 -5.01 -51.47 12.40
C SER A 127 -6.28 -51.36 13.26
N VAL A 128 -6.23 -51.85 14.51
CA VAL A 128 -7.34 -51.71 15.47
C VAL A 128 -7.50 -50.24 15.89
N VAL A 129 -6.40 -49.54 16.21
CA VAL A 129 -6.48 -48.12 16.55
C VAL A 129 -6.96 -47.30 15.36
N ASP A 130 -6.48 -47.60 14.16
CA ASP A 130 -6.89 -46.94 12.93
C ASP A 130 -8.38 -47.11 12.64
N GLY A 131 -8.89 -48.34 12.77
CA GLY A 131 -10.30 -48.60 12.63
C GLY A 131 -11.14 -47.84 13.67
N LEU A 132 -10.62 -47.67 14.89
CA LEU A 132 -11.31 -46.89 15.93
C LEU A 132 -11.35 -45.40 15.59
N LEU A 133 -10.23 -44.84 15.13
CA LEU A 133 -10.15 -43.46 14.71
C LEU A 133 -11.06 -43.21 13.50
N GLU A 134 -11.08 -44.12 12.53
CA GLU A 134 -11.98 -44.06 11.37
C GLU A 134 -13.45 -44.07 11.81
N VAL A 135 -13.85 -44.98 12.71
CA VAL A 135 -15.22 -45.01 13.29
C VAL A 135 -15.58 -43.67 13.91
N LEU A 136 -14.68 -43.07 14.67
CA LEU A 136 -14.92 -41.81 15.37
C LEU A 136 -14.96 -40.61 14.42
N LEU A 137 -14.16 -40.63 13.35
CA LEU A 137 -14.07 -39.59 12.33
C LEU A 137 -15.14 -39.73 11.24
N THR A 138 -15.85 -40.87 11.17
CA THR A 138 -16.89 -41.11 10.15
C THR A 138 -18.14 -40.24 10.40
N GLY A 139 -18.60 -39.55 9.36
CA GLY A 139 -19.81 -38.71 9.38
C GLY A 139 -19.51 -37.23 9.60
N ALA A 140 -20.54 -36.43 9.92
CA ALA A 140 -20.37 -35.01 10.16
C ALA A 140 -19.51 -34.75 11.42
N PRO A 141 -18.64 -33.72 11.41
CA PRO A 141 -17.76 -33.41 12.53
C PRO A 141 -18.57 -33.14 13.80
N ASN A 142 -18.25 -33.86 14.86
CA ASN A 142 -18.89 -33.74 16.17
C ASN A 142 -17.82 -33.42 17.22
N PRO A 143 -17.92 -32.29 17.95
CA PRO A 143 -16.92 -31.87 18.94
C PRO A 143 -16.61 -32.94 19.99
N ARG A 144 -17.60 -33.73 20.40
CA ARG A 144 -17.41 -34.81 21.39
C ARG A 144 -16.57 -35.96 20.82
N ARG A 145 -16.79 -36.34 19.56
CA ARG A 145 -15.99 -37.36 18.88
C ARG A 145 -14.57 -36.87 18.63
N LEU A 146 -14.40 -35.62 18.23
CA LEU A 146 -13.08 -35.01 17.99
C LEU A 146 -12.26 -34.93 19.29
N ARG A 147 -12.88 -34.64 20.44
CA ARG A 147 -12.22 -34.78 21.76
C ARG A 147 -11.79 -36.20 22.05
N ALA A 148 -12.64 -37.20 21.78
CA ALA A 148 -12.30 -38.61 21.94
C ALA A 148 -11.11 -39.02 21.05
N VAL A 149 -11.11 -38.60 19.79
CA VAL A 149 -10.00 -38.79 18.84
C VAL A 149 -8.73 -38.12 19.38
N ALA A 150 -8.82 -36.89 19.89
CA ALA A 150 -7.68 -36.18 20.45
C ALA A 150 -7.06 -36.93 21.64
N MET A 151 -7.87 -37.43 22.58
CA MET A 151 -7.39 -38.22 23.72
C MET A 151 -6.70 -39.52 23.28
N LEU A 152 -7.25 -40.22 22.28
CA LEU A 152 -6.64 -41.42 21.71
C LEU A 152 -5.30 -41.09 21.05
N LEU A 153 -5.25 -40.07 20.20
CA LEU A 153 -4.04 -39.67 19.50
C LEU A 153 -2.95 -39.19 20.45
N GLN A 154 -3.28 -38.43 21.50
CA GLN A 154 -2.32 -38.04 22.55
C GLN A 154 -1.67 -39.23 23.25
N THR A 155 -2.34 -40.39 23.28
CA THR A 155 -1.83 -41.59 23.95
C THR A 155 -1.11 -42.54 23.00
N VAL A 156 -1.58 -42.67 21.74
CA VAL A 156 -1.06 -43.66 20.77
C VAL A 156 -0.02 -43.07 19.83
N ALA A 157 -0.09 -41.76 19.53
CA ALA A 157 0.80 -41.16 18.55
C ALA A 157 2.25 -41.15 19.04
N ARG A 158 3.16 -41.70 18.23
CA ARG A 158 4.60 -41.68 18.52
C ARG A 158 5.20 -40.32 18.16
N PRO A 159 6.34 -39.93 18.75
CA PRO A 159 7.07 -38.75 18.32
C PRO A 159 7.41 -38.82 16.83
N GLY A 160 6.97 -37.82 16.07
CA GLY A 160 7.18 -37.68 14.64
C GLY A 160 8.29 -36.69 14.29
N GLY A 161 8.50 -35.68 15.14
CA GLY A 161 9.44 -34.58 14.91
C GLY A 161 8.90 -33.27 15.49
N PHE A 162 9.45 -32.14 15.04
CA PHE A 162 9.07 -30.82 15.53
C PHE A 162 8.73 -29.84 14.41
N VAL A 163 7.76 -28.98 14.68
CA VAL A 163 7.55 -27.73 13.95
C VAL A 163 8.38 -26.63 14.63
N GLU A 164 9.26 -26.00 13.87
CA GLU A 164 10.21 -25.00 14.38
C GLU A 164 9.83 -23.58 13.93
N VAL A 165 9.18 -23.45 12.77
CA VAL A 165 8.82 -22.16 12.18
C VAL A 165 7.39 -22.24 11.67
N MET A 166 6.60 -21.22 11.99
CA MET A 166 5.23 -21.10 11.52
C MET A 166 4.96 -19.67 11.07
N GLY A 167 4.10 -19.48 10.06
CA GLY A 167 3.77 -18.14 9.58
C GLY A 167 2.45 -18.12 8.83
N ARG A 168 1.73 -17.00 8.88
CA ARG A 168 0.46 -16.89 8.15
C ARG A 168 0.71 -16.38 6.74
N LEU A 169 0.15 -17.04 5.74
CA LEU A 169 0.11 -16.55 4.37
C LEU A 169 -1.27 -15.94 4.10
N ASP A 170 -1.34 -14.62 4.02
CA ASP A 170 -2.60 -13.90 3.79
C ASP A 170 -3.21 -14.24 2.43
N ASP A 171 -4.53 -14.28 2.32
CA ASP A 171 -5.19 -14.55 1.04
C ASP A 171 -5.21 -13.29 0.17
N VAL A 172 -4.54 -13.34 -0.98
CA VAL A 172 -4.59 -12.27 -1.98
C VAL A 172 -5.28 -12.84 -3.21
N ALA A 173 -6.45 -12.27 -3.53
CA ALA A 173 -7.22 -12.58 -4.73
C ALA A 173 -7.59 -14.07 -4.93
N GLY A 174 -8.14 -14.71 -3.89
CA GLY A 174 -8.85 -16.00 -4.02
C GLY A 174 -7.95 -17.20 -4.29
N SER A 175 -6.67 -17.13 -3.87
CA SER A 175 -5.70 -18.22 -4.05
C SER A 175 -5.59 -19.14 -2.84
N GLY A 176 -6.42 -18.93 -1.80
CA GLY A 176 -6.46 -19.75 -0.60
C GLY A 176 -5.34 -19.33 0.34
N GLY A 177 -5.71 -18.66 1.44
CA GLY A 177 -4.80 -18.44 2.57
C GLY A 177 -4.36 -19.76 3.22
N GLY A 178 -3.30 -19.72 4.02
CA GLY A 178 -2.80 -20.90 4.71
C GLY A 178 -1.78 -20.57 5.79
N ILE A 179 -1.32 -21.60 6.51
CA ILE A 179 -0.28 -21.48 7.52
C ILE A 179 0.98 -22.19 7.01
N PHE A 180 2.03 -21.43 6.76
CA PHE A 180 3.34 -21.99 6.47
C PHE A 180 3.88 -22.71 7.70
N LEU A 181 4.43 -23.90 7.48
CA LEU A 181 5.09 -24.71 8.50
C LEU A 181 6.46 -25.14 7.98
N GLN A 182 7.45 -25.10 8.87
CA GLN A 182 8.77 -25.67 8.62
C GLN A 182 9.34 -26.27 9.90
N GLY A 183 10.09 -27.36 9.75
CA GLY A 183 10.73 -28.04 10.85
C GLY A 183 11.41 -29.32 10.38
N TRP A 184 11.41 -30.34 11.23
CA TRP A 184 11.91 -31.66 10.87
C TRP A 184 10.97 -32.77 11.30
N THR A 185 11.09 -33.88 10.60
CA THR A 185 10.18 -35.02 10.73
C THR A 185 10.91 -36.31 10.39
N SER A 186 10.55 -37.37 11.08
CA SER A 186 10.84 -38.73 10.67
C SER A 186 9.55 -39.28 10.07
N HIS A 187 9.62 -39.86 8.86
CA HIS A 187 8.50 -40.51 8.18
C HIS A 187 7.50 -39.59 7.45
N PHE A 188 7.90 -38.38 7.03
CA PHE A 188 7.17 -37.68 5.96
C PHE A 188 7.62 -38.13 4.57
N ALA A 189 6.63 -38.27 3.68
CA ALA A 189 6.85 -38.22 2.24
C ALA A 189 6.46 -36.82 1.75
N ALA A 190 7.25 -36.26 0.83
CA ALA A 190 6.88 -35.01 0.16
C ALA A 190 5.60 -35.20 -0.67
N GLY A 191 4.77 -34.15 -0.73
CA GLY A 191 3.49 -34.15 -1.42
C GLY A 191 2.34 -33.65 -0.55
N ARG A 192 1.11 -33.97 -0.96
CA ARG A 192 -0.10 -33.63 -0.22
C ARG A 192 -0.41 -34.69 0.84
N MET A 193 -0.49 -34.26 2.10
CA MET A 193 -0.78 -35.11 3.25
C MET A 193 -2.05 -34.69 3.96
N LYS A 194 -2.87 -35.67 4.39
CA LYS A 194 -3.98 -35.44 5.32
C LYS A 194 -3.47 -35.55 6.75
N LEU A 195 -3.86 -34.61 7.59
CA LEU A 195 -3.48 -34.59 9.00
C LEU A 195 -4.60 -34.04 9.88
N LEU A 196 -4.44 -34.19 11.20
CA LEU A 196 -5.31 -33.59 12.20
C LEU A 196 -4.49 -32.60 13.03
N ILE A 197 -5.00 -31.39 13.22
CA ILE A 197 -4.34 -30.35 14.03
C ILE A 197 -5.03 -30.19 15.39
N SER A 198 -4.23 -30.06 16.45
CA SER A 198 -4.66 -29.63 17.78
C SER A 198 -4.51 -28.12 17.88
N HIS A 199 -5.59 -27.40 18.20
CA HIS A 199 -5.61 -25.93 18.31
C HIS A 199 -6.60 -25.41 19.39
N GLY A 200 -6.69 -26.08 20.54
CA GLY A 200 -7.80 -25.94 21.50
C GLY A 200 -9.03 -26.81 21.15
N GLY A 201 -8.99 -27.44 19.99
CA GLY A 201 -9.85 -28.52 19.52
C GLY A 201 -9.09 -29.36 18.50
N LEU A 202 -9.71 -30.40 17.94
CA LEU A 202 -9.09 -31.21 16.88
C LEU A 202 -9.83 -30.97 15.56
N SER A 203 -9.11 -30.64 14.50
CA SER A 203 -9.69 -30.48 13.16
C SER A 203 -8.86 -31.15 12.08
N PRO A 204 -9.48 -31.65 10.99
CA PRO A 204 -8.73 -32.09 9.81
C PRO A 204 -8.09 -30.90 9.10
N ALA A 205 -6.97 -31.14 8.42
CA ALA A 205 -6.30 -30.20 7.55
C ALA A 205 -5.48 -30.94 6.47
N HIS A 206 -5.03 -30.21 5.45
CA HIS A 206 -4.13 -30.73 4.44
C HIS A 206 -2.80 -29.98 4.48
N LEU A 207 -1.69 -30.70 4.36
CA LEU A 207 -0.36 -30.10 4.24
C LEU A 207 0.21 -30.42 2.85
N GLU A 208 0.52 -29.38 2.10
CA GLU A 208 1.32 -29.46 0.88
C GLU A 208 2.78 -29.26 1.27
N THR A 209 3.59 -30.32 1.28
CA THR A 209 4.96 -30.26 1.83
C THR A 209 6.03 -30.72 0.85
N GLY A 210 7.15 -30.02 0.85
CA GLY A 210 8.43 -30.51 0.36
C GLY A 210 9.31 -31.02 1.50
N THR A 211 10.39 -31.71 1.15
CA THR A 211 11.41 -32.20 2.11
C THR A 211 12.81 -31.89 1.64
N PHE A 212 13.74 -31.69 2.57
CA PHE A 212 15.16 -31.45 2.30
C PHE A 212 16.04 -32.19 3.31
N GLU A 213 17.29 -32.47 2.93
CA GLU A 213 18.25 -33.12 3.81
C GLU A 213 18.83 -32.13 4.84
N ARG A 214 19.16 -32.65 6.03
CA ARG A 214 19.73 -31.89 7.15
C ARG A 214 20.82 -32.72 7.81
N ASP A 215 22.02 -32.16 7.91
CA ASP A 215 23.20 -32.86 8.42
C ASP A 215 23.19 -33.03 9.96
N ASP A 216 22.36 -32.26 10.65
CA ASP A 216 22.23 -32.26 12.11
C ASP A 216 21.23 -33.29 12.65
N LEU A 217 20.54 -34.02 11.76
CA LEU A 217 19.52 -35.01 12.12
C LEU A 217 20.05 -36.44 12.04
N GLY A 218 19.52 -37.34 12.88
CA GLY A 218 19.84 -38.77 12.83
C GLY A 218 19.31 -39.46 11.57
N GLU A 219 19.77 -40.69 11.30
CA GLU A 219 19.35 -41.48 10.14
C GLU A 219 17.81 -41.57 10.03
N GLY A 220 17.26 -41.18 8.87
CA GLY A 220 15.83 -41.28 8.56
C GLY A 220 14.98 -40.05 8.92
N ALA A 221 15.57 -39.00 9.50
CA ALA A 221 14.91 -37.71 9.72
C ALA A 221 15.28 -36.70 8.63
N ARG A 222 14.32 -35.88 8.21
CA ARG A 222 14.48 -34.87 7.16
C ARG A 222 13.86 -33.55 7.58
N GLY A 223 14.38 -32.46 7.01
CA GLY A 223 13.70 -31.18 7.04
C GLY A 223 12.44 -31.21 6.18
N PHE A 224 11.40 -30.50 6.60
CA PHE A 224 10.21 -30.29 5.79
C PHE A 224 9.81 -28.81 5.80
N PHE A 225 9.11 -28.40 4.75
CA PHE A 225 8.49 -27.09 4.64
C PHE A 225 7.21 -27.23 3.82
N GLY A 226 6.19 -26.44 4.11
CA GLY A 226 4.93 -26.58 3.42
C GLY A 226 3.87 -25.57 3.83
N LEU A 227 2.73 -25.65 3.16
CA LEU A 227 1.56 -24.84 3.44
C LEU A 227 0.44 -25.74 3.98
N LEU A 228 -0.01 -25.42 5.18
CA LEU A 228 -1.18 -26.00 5.81
C LEU A 228 -2.44 -25.27 5.32
N GLU A 229 -3.38 -26.04 4.80
CA GLU A 229 -4.63 -25.60 4.20
C GLU A 229 -5.82 -26.31 4.85
N ASP A 230 -7.02 -25.78 4.60
CA ASP A 230 -8.27 -26.28 5.19
C ASP A 230 -8.24 -26.35 6.73
N CYS A 231 -7.39 -25.53 7.36
CA CYS A 231 -7.24 -25.51 8.81
C CYS A 231 -8.23 -24.54 9.46
N HIS A 232 -8.74 -24.90 10.63
CA HIS A 232 -9.63 -24.05 11.42
C HIS A 232 -8.89 -23.09 12.37
N ALA A 233 -7.58 -23.23 12.53
CA ALA A 233 -6.75 -22.32 13.30
C ALA A 233 -6.71 -20.93 12.64
N GLN A 234 -7.00 -19.87 13.40
CA GLN A 234 -7.00 -18.50 12.88
C GLN A 234 -5.58 -17.91 12.90
N HIS A 235 -4.83 -18.24 13.94
CA HIS A 235 -3.45 -17.83 14.14
C HIS A 235 -2.50 -19.02 14.19
N PRO A 236 -1.30 -18.95 13.57
CA PRO A 236 -0.32 -20.03 13.62
C PRO A 236 0.06 -20.45 15.05
N GLY A 237 0.06 -19.51 16.00
CA GLY A 237 0.35 -19.78 17.41
C GLY A 237 -0.73 -20.56 18.16
N GLU A 238 -1.91 -20.78 17.57
CA GLU A 238 -2.93 -21.67 18.15
C GLU A 238 -2.59 -23.14 17.94
N ILE A 239 -1.73 -23.47 16.96
CA ILE A 239 -1.38 -24.86 16.66
C ILE A 239 -0.48 -25.39 17.76
N GLU A 240 -0.92 -26.46 18.42
CA GLU A 240 -0.19 -27.11 19.51
C GLU A 240 0.55 -28.36 19.02
N ARG A 241 -0.08 -29.12 18.13
CA ARG A 241 0.39 -30.43 17.65
C ARG A 241 -0.27 -30.81 16.32
N LEU A 242 0.45 -31.54 15.47
CA LEU A 242 -0.09 -32.10 14.22
C LEU A 242 0.04 -33.62 14.22
N TYR A 243 -1.05 -34.32 13.97
CA TYR A 243 -1.11 -35.78 13.90
C TYR A 243 -1.22 -36.25 12.47
N PHE A 244 -0.34 -37.17 12.07
CA PHE A 244 -0.34 -37.74 10.74
C PHE A 244 -0.15 -39.25 10.80
N ARG A 245 -0.50 -39.92 9.71
CA ARG A 245 -0.35 -41.37 9.56
C ARG A 245 0.96 -41.69 8.84
N GLY A 246 1.89 -42.33 9.55
CA GLY A 246 3.10 -42.92 8.99
C GLY A 246 2.91 -44.40 8.63
N ASN A 247 4.00 -45.05 8.20
CA ASN A 247 3.99 -46.48 7.85
C ASN A 247 3.83 -47.39 9.08
N ASP A 248 4.21 -46.92 10.27
CA ASP A 248 4.19 -47.67 11.53
C ASP A 248 3.10 -47.21 12.52
N GLY A 249 2.11 -46.45 12.03
CA GLY A 249 0.98 -45.94 12.81
C GLY A 249 0.92 -44.42 12.86
N TRP A 250 0.22 -43.89 13.85
CA TRP A 250 0.07 -42.45 14.05
C TRP A 250 1.31 -41.82 14.68
N ARG A 251 1.67 -40.65 14.19
CA ARG A 251 2.78 -39.84 14.67
C ARG A 251 2.33 -38.41 14.95
N ALA A 252 3.03 -37.76 15.88
CA ALA A 252 2.76 -36.38 16.26
C ALA A 252 3.98 -35.51 15.97
N LEU A 253 3.79 -34.42 15.23
CA LEU A 253 4.71 -33.29 15.24
C LEU A 253 4.35 -32.37 16.39
N GLU A 254 5.30 -32.15 17.28
CA GLU A 254 5.15 -31.20 18.38
C GLU A 254 5.61 -29.81 17.93
N VAL A 255 4.98 -28.75 18.44
CA VAL A 255 5.50 -27.40 18.24
C VAL A 255 6.65 -27.18 19.21
N TYR A 256 7.81 -26.83 18.68
CA TYR A 256 9.01 -26.60 19.48
C TYR A 256 8.80 -25.42 20.44
N GLU A 257 9.28 -25.53 21.67
CA GLU A 257 9.08 -24.50 22.71
C GLU A 257 9.62 -23.13 22.29
N ARG A 258 10.70 -23.11 21.49
CA ARG A 258 11.31 -21.87 20.94
C ARG A 258 10.99 -21.67 19.46
N HIS A 259 9.81 -22.09 19.02
CA HIS A 259 9.40 -21.90 17.63
C HIS A 259 9.40 -20.40 17.24
N VAL A 260 9.60 -20.15 15.95
CA VAL A 260 9.58 -18.79 15.37
C VAL A 260 8.24 -18.57 14.69
N LEU A 261 7.55 -17.49 15.08
CA LEU A 261 6.38 -16.99 14.37
C LEU A 261 6.82 -15.92 13.36
N LEU A 262 6.69 -16.23 12.09
CA LEU A 262 7.02 -15.33 10.99
C LEU A 262 5.95 -14.26 10.82
N GLU A 263 6.40 -13.05 10.50
CA GLU A 263 5.50 -12.01 9.98
C GLU A 263 4.93 -12.46 8.63
N PRO A 264 3.66 -12.15 8.30
CA PRO A 264 3.04 -12.62 7.06
C PRO A 264 3.81 -12.25 5.80
N ILE A 265 4.47 -11.08 5.80
CA ILE A 265 5.28 -10.62 4.68
C ILE A 265 6.50 -11.52 4.43
N THR A 266 7.12 -12.13 5.44
CA THR A 266 8.35 -12.90 5.22
C THR A 266 8.10 -14.33 4.73
N VAL A 267 6.88 -14.84 4.90
CA VAL A 267 6.50 -16.23 4.57
C VAL A 267 6.81 -16.64 3.12
N PRO A 268 6.52 -15.83 2.07
CA PRO A 268 6.86 -16.18 0.70
C PRO A 268 8.37 -16.41 0.48
N GLY A 269 9.22 -15.66 1.21
CA GLY A 269 10.66 -15.84 1.19
C GLY A 269 11.08 -17.21 1.73
N HIS A 270 10.50 -17.64 2.86
CA HIS A 270 10.76 -18.97 3.42
C HIS A 270 10.30 -20.11 2.49
N LEU A 271 9.17 -19.94 1.80
CA LEU A 271 8.72 -20.88 0.78
C LEU A 271 9.72 -20.99 -0.38
N ARG A 272 10.25 -19.87 -0.88
CA ARG A 272 11.29 -19.87 -1.93
C ARG A 272 12.56 -20.58 -1.46
N ASP A 273 13.04 -20.25 -0.26
CA ASP A 273 14.25 -20.85 0.31
C ASP A 273 14.07 -22.37 0.53
N GLY A 274 12.86 -22.81 0.87
CA GLY A 274 12.50 -24.22 0.95
C GLY A 274 12.52 -24.91 -0.42
N LEU A 275 11.88 -24.30 -1.43
CA LEU A 275 11.83 -24.82 -2.80
C LEU A 275 13.22 -24.92 -3.45
N GLN A 276 14.15 -24.02 -3.11
CA GLN A 276 15.52 -24.06 -3.61
C GLN A 276 16.33 -25.19 -3.00
N ARG A 277 16.11 -25.51 -1.72
CA ARG A 277 16.88 -26.52 -0.96
C ARG A 277 16.28 -27.92 -1.00
N GLY A 278 14.96 -28.02 -1.23
CA GLY A 278 14.21 -29.25 -1.08
C GLY A 278 13.63 -29.80 -2.36
N THR A 279 12.94 -30.92 -2.21
CA THR A 279 12.26 -31.64 -3.28
C THR A 279 10.79 -31.86 -2.91
N ALA A 280 9.91 -31.78 -3.90
CA ALA A 280 8.49 -32.09 -3.77
C ALA A 280 7.96 -32.65 -5.10
N PRO A 281 6.88 -33.47 -5.07
CA PRO A 281 6.17 -33.85 -6.29
C PRO A 281 5.75 -32.62 -7.11
N GLN A 282 5.77 -32.70 -8.44
CA GLN A 282 5.56 -31.55 -9.33
C GLN A 282 4.32 -30.72 -8.99
N VAL A 283 3.18 -31.37 -8.72
CA VAL A 283 1.92 -30.68 -8.38
C VAL A 283 2.05 -29.85 -7.10
N THR A 284 2.70 -30.40 -6.07
CA THR A 284 2.95 -29.72 -4.80
C THR A 284 4.00 -28.62 -4.99
N ALA A 285 5.08 -28.88 -5.72
CA ALA A 285 6.10 -27.90 -6.05
C ALA A 285 5.52 -26.68 -6.78
N ASP A 286 4.68 -26.89 -7.80
CA ASP A 286 4.03 -25.81 -8.55
C ASP A 286 3.11 -24.97 -7.66
N LYS A 287 2.41 -25.61 -6.74
CA LYS A 287 1.50 -24.95 -5.80
C LYS A 287 2.26 -24.12 -4.77
N LEU A 288 3.29 -24.67 -4.15
CA LEU A 288 4.19 -23.95 -3.26
C LEU A 288 4.92 -22.82 -3.99
N LYS A 289 5.31 -23.03 -5.25
CA LYS A 289 5.93 -22.00 -6.10
C LYS A 289 4.98 -20.82 -6.32
N ARG A 290 3.71 -21.07 -6.66
CA ARG A 290 2.68 -20.02 -6.76
C ARG A 290 2.48 -19.26 -5.44
N ALA A 291 2.43 -19.97 -4.31
CA ALA A 291 2.33 -19.34 -2.99
C ALA A 291 3.56 -18.47 -2.66
N SER A 292 4.75 -18.89 -3.13
CA SER A 292 6.01 -18.19 -2.94
C SER A 292 6.18 -16.96 -3.84
N GLN A 293 5.42 -16.83 -4.93
CA GLN A 293 5.51 -15.73 -5.91
C GLN A 293 4.82 -14.44 -5.42
N ARG A 294 5.21 -14.00 -4.22
CA ARG A 294 4.67 -12.83 -3.54
C ARG A 294 5.81 -11.99 -2.96
N PHE A 295 5.51 -10.71 -2.73
CA PHE A 295 6.48 -9.78 -2.16
C PHE A 295 6.77 -10.15 -0.71
N ASP A 296 8.05 -10.21 -0.36
CA ASP A 296 8.52 -10.59 0.98
C ASP A 296 9.41 -9.55 1.64
N GLY A 297 9.40 -8.31 1.14
CA GLY A 297 10.28 -7.25 1.61
C GLY A 297 11.67 -7.25 0.98
N ARG A 298 12.06 -8.31 0.25
CA ARG A 298 13.39 -8.42 -0.36
C ARG A 298 13.37 -8.00 -1.83
N ASP A 299 14.53 -7.58 -2.33
CA ASP A 299 14.79 -7.48 -3.76
C ASP A 299 14.95 -8.89 -4.33
N THR A 300 13.99 -9.32 -5.15
CA THR A 300 14.08 -10.58 -5.89
C THR A 300 14.45 -10.38 -7.35
N VAL A 301 14.53 -9.14 -7.85
CA VAL A 301 15.04 -8.83 -9.19
C VAL A 301 16.53 -9.15 -9.27
N CYS A 302 17.30 -8.86 -8.21
CA CYS A 302 18.73 -9.17 -8.18
C CYS A 302 19.03 -10.69 -8.23
N LEU A 303 18.06 -11.51 -7.82
CA LEU A 303 18.15 -12.97 -7.77
C LEU A 303 17.76 -13.65 -9.10
N LEU A 304 17.28 -12.89 -10.10
CA LEU A 304 16.89 -13.45 -11.39
C LEU A 304 18.09 -14.03 -12.13
N GLU A 305 17.90 -15.24 -12.65
CA GLU A 305 18.82 -15.88 -13.60
C GLU A 305 18.75 -15.20 -14.98
N GLU A 306 17.58 -14.67 -15.33
CA GLU A 306 17.38 -13.87 -16.53
C GLU A 306 18.25 -12.60 -16.54
N PRO A 307 18.57 -12.08 -17.75
CA PRO A 307 19.31 -10.82 -17.92
C PRO A 307 18.45 -9.58 -17.64
N VAL A 308 17.70 -9.60 -16.55
CA VAL A 308 16.84 -8.51 -16.09
C VAL A 308 17.43 -7.93 -14.82
N ARG A 309 17.79 -6.65 -14.83
CA ARG A 309 18.24 -5.90 -13.66
C ARG A 309 17.53 -4.57 -13.58
N ALA A 310 17.22 -4.12 -12.38
CA ALA A 310 16.60 -2.83 -12.16
C ALA A 310 17.23 -2.15 -10.95
N GLY A 311 17.20 -0.84 -10.94
CA GLY A 311 17.67 -0.03 -9.83
C GLY A 311 16.89 1.27 -9.75
N ILE A 312 16.87 1.86 -8.56
CA ILE A 312 16.06 3.04 -8.27
C ILE A 312 16.99 4.11 -7.72
N ASP A 313 17.02 5.25 -8.40
CA ASP A 313 17.85 6.38 -8.00
C ASP A 313 17.13 7.24 -6.95
N SER A 314 15.81 7.40 -7.10
CA SER A 314 14.98 8.15 -6.15
C SER A 314 13.51 7.72 -6.20
N VAL A 315 12.89 7.69 -5.03
CA VAL A 315 11.43 7.56 -4.86
C VAL A 315 10.94 8.66 -3.95
N THR A 316 9.94 9.40 -4.41
CA THR A 316 9.33 10.48 -3.65
C THR A 316 7.82 10.33 -3.66
N VAL A 317 7.23 10.15 -2.48
CA VAL A 317 5.80 10.33 -2.27
C VAL A 317 5.53 11.83 -2.31
N VAL A 318 4.87 12.25 -3.38
CA VAL A 318 4.37 13.61 -3.56
C VAL A 318 3.07 13.72 -2.78
N GLU A 319 3.08 14.51 -1.72
CA GLU A 319 1.95 14.63 -0.79
C GLU A 319 0.65 15.01 -1.51
N GLY A 320 -0.42 14.27 -1.22
CA GLY A 320 -1.73 14.46 -1.83
C GLY A 320 -1.86 14.00 -3.29
N THR A 321 -0.75 13.70 -3.98
CA THR A 321 -0.78 13.50 -5.44
C THR A 321 -0.46 12.08 -5.89
N GLY A 322 0.62 11.47 -5.39
CA GLY A 322 1.08 10.15 -5.86
C GLY A 322 2.56 9.88 -5.60
N VAL A 323 3.17 8.94 -6.35
CA VAL A 323 4.59 8.59 -6.21
C VAL A 323 5.37 8.90 -7.48
N LEU A 324 6.46 9.66 -7.33
CA LEU A 324 7.44 9.92 -8.38
C LEU A 324 8.62 8.96 -8.23
N ILE A 325 8.95 8.22 -9.30
CA ILE A 325 10.04 7.25 -9.32
C ILE A 325 11.01 7.60 -10.45
N ILE A 326 12.29 7.64 -10.10
CA ILE A 326 13.41 7.77 -11.03
C ILE A 326 14.29 6.54 -10.84
N GLY A 327 14.54 5.81 -11.92
CA GLY A 327 15.34 4.60 -11.88
C GLY A 327 15.71 4.10 -13.26
N TRP A 328 16.11 2.84 -13.33
CA TRP A 328 16.46 2.17 -14.56
C TRP A 328 15.99 0.72 -14.58
N LEU A 329 15.69 0.24 -15.79
CA LEU A 329 15.44 -1.17 -16.09
C LEU A 329 16.33 -1.58 -17.25
N PHE A 330 17.20 -2.53 -16.97
CA PHE A 330 18.02 -3.27 -17.92
C PHE A 330 17.30 -4.59 -18.26
N ASP A 331 16.75 -4.66 -19.48
CA ASP A 331 16.05 -5.83 -20.02
C ASP A 331 16.30 -5.91 -21.54
N PRO A 332 17.51 -6.32 -21.97
CA PRO A 332 17.89 -6.33 -23.38
C PRO A 332 17.09 -7.36 -24.20
N GLU A 333 16.62 -8.43 -23.57
CA GLU A 333 15.85 -9.50 -24.21
C GLU A 333 14.33 -9.28 -24.16
N ARG A 334 13.86 -8.20 -23.53
CA ARG A 334 12.43 -7.85 -23.38
C ARG A 334 11.62 -8.94 -22.68
N ARG A 335 12.18 -9.53 -21.62
CA ARG A 335 11.52 -10.56 -20.83
C ARG A 335 10.49 -9.99 -19.85
N VAL A 336 10.56 -8.70 -19.52
CA VAL A 336 9.59 -8.04 -18.65
C VAL A 336 8.33 -7.71 -19.44
N GLY A 337 7.23 -8.37 -19.11
CA GLY A 337 5.92 -8.16 -19.74
C GLY A 337 5.10 -7.03 -19.13
N GLY A 338 5.42 -6.59 -17.92
CA GLY A 338 4.75 -5.48 -17.25
C GLY A 338 5.42 -5.09 -15.93
N VAL A 339 5.22 -3.85 -15.50
CA VAL A 339 5.76 -3.32 -14.25
C VAL A 339 4.67 -2.55 -13.52
N SER A 340 4.41 -2.92 -12.26
CA SER A 340 3.42 -2.25 -11.42
C SER A 340 4.03 -1.76 -10.12
N LEU A 341 3.69 -0.53 -9.73
CA LEU A 341 3.91 -0.01 -8.39
C LEU A 341 2.80 -0.50 -7.47
N ARG A 342 3.15 -1.03 -6.30
CA ARG A 342 2.18 -1.61 -5.35
C ARG A 342 2.47 -1.17 -3.93
N SER A 343 1.40 -0.94 -3.17
CA SER A 343 1.43 -0.75 -1.72
C SER A 343 0.10 -1.17 -1.12
N GLY A 344 0.12 -2.09 -0.15
CA GLY A 344 -1.10 -2.72 0.36
C GLY A 344 -1.98 -3.29 -0.77
N GLY A 345 -3.24 -2.90 -0.80
CA GLY A 345 -4.19 -3.28 -1.86
C GLY A 345 -4.13 -2.39 -3.12
N GLN A 346 -3.32 -1.32 -3.12
CA GLN A 346 -3.21 -0.39 -4.25
C GLN A 346 -2.19 -0.90 -5.28
N SER A 347 -2.50 -0.68 -6.57
CA SER A 347 -1.63 -1.05 -7.69
C SER A 347 -1.76 -0.04 -8.83
N CYS A 348 -0.63 0.33 -9.44
CA CYS A 348 -0.56 1.22 -10.60
C CYS A 348 0.42 0.65 -11.64
N ALA A 349 -0.03 0.43 -12.87
CA ALA A 349 0.84 -0.01 -13.96
C ALA A 349 1.71 1.17 -14.43
N VAL A 350 3.02 1.08 -14.22
CA VAL A 350 3.97 2.18 -14.48
C VAL A 350 4.67 2.04 -15.83
N ASP A 351 4.81 0.82 -16.35
CA ASP A 351 5.45 0.52 -17.63
C ASP A 351 4.73 1.16 -18.84
N ARG A 352 3.44 1.45 -18.69
CA ARG A 352 2.61 2.05 -19.74
C ARG A 352 2.76 3.57 -19.84
N VAL A 353 3.24 4.21 -18.76
CA VAL A 353 3.21 5.67 -18.62
C VAL A 353 4.59 6.27 -18.37
N TRP A 354 5.59 5.48 -17.98
CA TRP A 354 6.94 5.97 -17.75
C TRP A 354 7.57 6.60 -19.01
N THR A 355 8.44 7.57 -18.80
CA THR A 355 9.21 8.19 -19.88
C THR A 355 10.64 7.66 -19.83
N ARG A 356 11.11 7.06 -20.92
CA ARG A 356 12.45 6.47 -21.00
C ARG A 356 13.52 7.55 -21.16
N VAL A 357 14.61 7.40 -20.41
CA VAL A 357 15.74 8.34 -20.37
C VAL A 357 17.04 7.60 -20.67
N GLN A 358 18.00 8.29 -21.29
CA GLN A 358 19.32 7.72 -21.54
C GLN A 358 20.10 7.55 -20.23
N ARG A 359 20.71 6.37 -20.08
CA ARG A 359 21.56 5.95 -18.96
C ARG A 359 22.73 5.14 -19.50
N ALA A 360 23.70 5.85 -20.08
CA ALA A 360 24.90 5.25 -20.67
C ALA A 360 25.78 4.56 -19.61
N ASP A 361 25.73 5.04 -18.36
CA ASP A 361 26.35 4.41 -17.20
C ASP A 361 25.83 2.99 -16.96
N VAL A 362 24.52 2.76 -17.08
CA VAL A 362 23.92 1.43 -16.95
C VAL A 362 24.39 0.52 -18.10
N THR A 363 24.42 1.02 -19.32
CA THR A 363 24.95 0.27 -20.47
C THR A 363 26.41 -0.12 -20.25
N ALA A 364 27.25 0.80 -19.78
CA ALA A 364 28.65 0.56 -19.52
C ALA A 364 28.87 -0.50 -18.42
N ALA A 365 28.07 -0.45 -17.35
CA ALA A 365 28.17 -1.39 -16.22
C ALA A 365 27.91 -2.86 -16.60
N PHE A 366 27.06 -3.11 -17.59
CA PHE A 366 26.70 -4.48 -18.03
C PHE A 366 27.40 -4.92 -19.32
N MET A 367 28.17 -4.04 -19.97
CA MET A 367 28.83 -4.34 -21.24
C MET A 367 29.88 -5.44 -21.14
N GLU A 368 30.59 -5.50 -20.02
CA GLU A 368 31.68 -6.45 -19.78
C GLU A 368 31.20 -7.76 -19.11
N ASP A 369 29.94 -7.86 -18.66
CA ASP A 369 29.43 -9.08 -18.04
C ASP A 369 29.16 -10.15 -19.12
N PRO A 370 29.80 -11.34 -19.06
CA PRO A 370 29.63 -12.38 -20.07
C PRO A 370 28.18 -12.88 -20.22
N ARG A 371 27.35 -12.73 -19.17
CA ARG A 371 25.92 -13.11 -19.20
C ARG A 371 25.07 -12.11 -19.97
N PHE A 372 25.54 -10.87 -20.14
CA PHE A 372 24.73 -9.74 -20.63
C PHE A 372 25.33 -9.06 -21.88
N GLY A 373 26.65 -9.12 -22.06
CA GLY A 373 27.41 -8.50 -23.15
C GLY A 373 26.93 -8.86 -24.57
N PRO A 374 26.61 -10.13 -24.88
CA PRO A 374 26.09 -10.50 -26.21
C PRO A 374 24.73 -9.89 -26.53
N ALA A 375 23.88 -9.64 -25.52
CA ALA A 375 22.54 -9.07 -25.67
C ALA A 375 22.54 -7.55 -25.88
N LEU A 376 23.68 -6.88 -25.64
CA LEU A 376 23.88 -5.42 -25.79
C LEU A 376 24.15 -4.97 -27.25
N ALA A 377 23.99 -5.88 -28.23
CA ALA A 377 24.17 -5.58 -29.66
C ALA A 377 23.32 -4.39 -30.16
N SER A 378 22.24 -4.04 -29.46
CA SER A 378 21.47 -2.81 -29.72
C SER A 378 22.03 -1.66 -28.89
N ARG A 379 22.62 -0.64 -29.52
CA ARG A 379 23.15 0.60 -28.89
C ARG A 379 22.07 1.50 -28.25
N ARG A 380 20.99 0.93 -27.72
CA ARG A 380 19.90 1.67 -27.08
C ARG A 380 20.21 1.83 -25.60
N ASN A 381 20.72 3.01 -25.23
CA ASN A 381 21.04 3.34 -23.84
C ASN A 381 19.84 3.86 -23.05
N ASN A 382 18.61 3.69 -23.54
CA ASN A 382 17.38 4.18 -22.91
C ASN A 382 16.93 3.25 -21.78
N HIS A 383 17.83 2.94 -20.84
CA HIS A 383 17.58 2.08 -19.69
C HIS A 383 16.89 2.82 -18.54
N GLY A 384 17.06 4.13 -18.46
CA GLY A 384 16.43 4.97 -17.44
C GLY A 384 14.93 5.13 -17.65
N PHE A 385 14.23 5.43 -16.57
CA PHE A 385 12.83 5.84 -16.61
C PHE A 385 12.54 6.89 -15.53
N ILE A 386 11.63 7.80 -15.86
CA ILE A 386 10.98 8.70 -14.91
C ILE A 386 9.48 8.45 -15.01
N VAL A 387 8.83 8.22 -13.88
CA VAL A 387 7.39 7.97 -13.85
C VAL A 387 6.73 8.60 -12.65
N PHE A 388 5.62 9.29 -12.90
CA PHE A 388 4.69 9.70 -11.86
C PHE A 388 3.50 8.73 -11.84
N ALA A 389 3.32 8.03 -10.73
CA ALA A 389 2.20 7.14 -10.46
C ALA A 389 1.11 7.90 -9.66
N PRO A 390 0.06 8.42 -10.33
CA PRO A 390 -0.95 9.23 -9.67
C PRO A 390 -1.81 8.39 -8.73
N LYS A 391 -2.30 9.00 -7.64
CA LYS A 391 -3.29 8.44 -6.69
C LYS A 391 -2.89 7.14 -5.99
N LEU A 392 -1.63 6.72 -6.09
CA LEU A 392 -1.06 5.68 -5.23
C LEU A 392 -0.36 6.38 -4.09
N LEU A 393 -0.89 6.24 -2.87
CA LEU A 393 -0.34 6.86 -1.67
C LEU A 393 -0.16 5.77 -0.62
N PRO A 394 1.08 5.41 -0.28
CA PRO A 394 1.33 4.36 0.70
C PRO A 394 0.83 4.80 2.08
N GLU A 395 0.02 3.94 2.69
CA GLU A 395 -0.42 4.09 4.08
C GLU A 395 0.76 3.87 5.03
N ALA A 396 0.65 4.38 6.26
CA ALA A 396 1.71 4.21 7.26
C ALA A 396 1.97 2.72 7.53
N GLY A 397 3.24 2.31 7.41
CA GLY A 397 3.67 0.93 7.65
C GLY A 397 3.45 -0.03 6.48
N GLN A 398 2.75 0.37 5.41
CA GLN A 398 2.63 -0.49 4.22
C GLN A 398 3.87 -0.35 3.34
N PRO A 399 4.51 -1.48 2.95
CA PRO A 399 5.67 -1.41 2.10
C PRO A 399 5.28 -0.93 0.70
N LEU A 400 6.18 -0.20 0.06
CA LEU A 400 6.07 0.25 -1.32
C LEU A 400 7.07 -0.57 -2.14
N HIS A 401 6.65 -1.14 -3.27
CA HIS A 401 7.53 -1.94 -4.12
C HIS A 401 7.10 -1.90 -5.59
N LEU A 402 8.05 -2.16 -6.49
CA LEU A 402 7.75 -2.50 -7.89
C LEU A 402 7.64 -4.01 -8.03
N ALA A 403 6.64 -4.47 -8.79
CA ALA A 403 6.48 -5.86 -9.20
C ALA A 403 6.64 -5.95 -10.73
N PHE A 404 7.55 -6.80 -11.17
CA PHE A 404 7.93 -7.07 -12.55
C PHE A 404 7.40 -8.43 -12.97
N GLU A 405 6.56 -8.50 -13.99
CA GLU A 405 6.10 -9.77 -14.55
C GLU A 405 7.14 -10.30 -15.55
N VAL A 406 7.95 -11.28 -15.14
CA VAL A 406 9.04 -11.83 -15.95
C VAL A 406 8.61 -13.13 -16.63
N GLN A 407 8.72 -13.18 -17.96
CA GLN A 407 8.37 -14.36 -18.74
C GLN A 407 9.21 -15.58 -18.34
N GLY A 408 8.55 -16.71 -18.07
CA GLY A 408 9.19 -17.99 -17.68
C GLY A 408 9.44 -18.17 -16.18
N THR A 409 9.60 -17.08 -15.44
CA THR A 409 9.95 -17.12 -13.99
C THR A 409 8.82 -16.67 -13.07
N GLY A 410 8.00 -15.73 -13.51
CA GLY A 410 6.92 -15.15 -12.70
C GLY A 410 7.29 -13.78 -12.13
N PRO A 411 6.59 -13.30 -11.10
CA PRO A 411 6.80 -11.96 -10.58
C PRO A 411 8.12 -11.85 -9.80
N ALA A 412 8.89 -10.80 -10.12
CA ALA A 412 10.04 -10.34 -9.34
C ALA A 412 9.73 -9.00 -8.69
N PHE A 413 10.33 -8.71 -7.54
CA PHE A 413 9.97 -7.57 -6.72
C PHE A 413 11.18 -6.72 -6.36
N LEU A 414 11.01 -5.41 -6.34
CA LEU A 414 12.02 -4.44 -5.94
C LEU A 414 11.43 -3.53 -4.85
N PRO A 415 11.88 -3.65 -3.59
CA PRO A 415 11.42 -2.79 -2.50
C PRO A 415 11.84 -1.34 -2.75
N LEU A 416 10.98 -0.41 -2.33
CA LEU A 416 11.20 1.03 -2.47
C LEU A 416 11.19 1.70 -1.09
N GLU A 417 12.16 2.59 -0.87
CA GLU A 417 12.23 3.42 0.33
C GLU A 417 11.88 4.88 -0.04
N PRO A 418 10.59 5.28 0.06
CA PRO A 418 10.18 6.61 -0.35
C PRO A 418 10.57 7.68 0.68
N ASN A 419 11.04 8.83 0.19
CA ASN A 419 10.96 10.08 0.95
C ASN A 419 9.61 10.78 0.69
N ARG A 420 9.21 11.70 1.57
CA ARG A 420 8.03 12.56 1.37
C ARG A 420 8.49 13.97 1.06
N ALA A 421 7.83 14.63 0.12
CA ALA A 421 8.10 16.02 -0.20
C ALA A 421 6.84 16.72 -0.75
N PRO A 422 6.71 18.04 -0.53
CA PRO A 422 5.72 18.85 -1.21
C PRO A 422 5.87 18.75 -2.73
N ALA A 423 4.75 18.84 -3.45
CA ALA A 423 4.69 18.65 -4.90
C ALA A 423 5.66 19.53 -5.68
N ARG A 424 5.64 20.85 -5.42
CA ARG A 424 6.49 21.80 -6.15
C ARG A 424 7.97 21.46 -6.02
N ARG A 425 8.45 21.31 -4.79
CA ARG A 425 9.85 20.97 -4.49
C ARG A 425 10.29 19.62 -5.05
N ALA A 426 9.42 18.61 -5.01
CA ALA A 426 9.71 17.29 -5.57
C ALA A 426 9.91 17.36 -7.10
N LEU A 427 9.04 18.10 -7.79
CA LEU A 427 9.03 18.22 -9.23
C LEU A 427 10.14 19.15 -9.75
N GLU A 428 10.41 20.27 -9.09
CA GLU A 428 11.53 21.18 -9.41
C GLU A 428 12.88 20.47 -9.35
N ARG A 429 13.05 19.55 -8.38
CA ARG A 429 14.26 18.71 -8.31
C ARG A 429 14.46 17.91 -9.59
N VAL A 430 13.38 17.37 -10.18
CA VAL A 430 13.47 16.62 -11.44
C VAL A 430 13.82 17.54 -12.60
N LEU A 431 13.23 18.74 -12.67
CA LEU A 431 13.59 19.73 -13.68
C LEU A 431 15.09 20.05 -13.66
N GLY A 432 15.68 20.17 -12.46
CA GLY A 432 17.11 20.39 -12.28
C GLY A 432 18.03 19.25 -12.73
N LEU A 433 17.49 18.03 -12.94
CA LEU A 433 18.24 16.86 -13.41
C LEU A 433 18.22 16.70 -14.94
N LEU A 434 17.40 17.48 -15.64
CA LEU A 434 17.14 17.32 -17.08
C LEU A 434 17.91 18.37 -17.91
N ASP A 435 18.39 17.97 -19.07
CA ASP A 435 18.89 18.91 -20.08
C ASP A 435 17.70 19.51 -20.85
N ALA A 436 17.47 20.82 -20.68
CA ALA A 436 16.39 21.55 -21.33
C ALA A 436 16.42 21.49 -22.86
N ARG A 437 17.57 21.21 -23.47
CA ARG A 437 17.73 21.10 -24.93
C ARG A 437 17.39 19.71 -25.47
N SER A 438 17.10 18.74 -24.59
CA SER A 438 16.76 17.38 -24.97
C SER A 438 15.27 17.20 -25.20
N SER A 439 14.90 16.53 -26.30
CA SER A 439 13.50 16.12 -26.55
C SER A 439 12.95 15.17 -25.48
N THR A 440 13.83 14.42 -24.80
CA THR A 440 13.44 13.59 -23.64
C THR A 440 12.97 14.46 -22.48
N ALA A 441 13.60 15.61 -22.22
CA ALA A 441 13.19 16.49 -21.15
C ALA A 441 11.78 17.05 -21.39
N SER A 442 11.47 17.48 -22.62
CA SER A 442 10.13 17.91 -23.00
C SER A 442 9.09 16.81 -22.77
N ALA A 443 9.39 15.58 -23.17
CA ALA A 443 8.49 14.44 -22.95
C ALA A 443 8.27 14.14 -21.45
N VAL A 444 9.32 14.24 -20.62
CA VAL A 444 9.20 14.08 -19.16
C VAL A 444 8.32 15.18 -18.57
N VAL A 445 8.51 16.43 -19.00
CA VAL A 445 7.71 17.57 -18.55
C VAL A 445 6.23 17.37 -18.88
N GLU A 446 5.92 17.10 -20.15
CA GLU A 446 4.54 17.01 -20.63
C GLU A 446 3.75 15.81 -20.07
N ARG A 447 4.44 14.69 -19.83
CA ARG A 447 3.83 13.41 -19.44
C ARG A 447 3.90 13.12 -17.95
N GLN A 448 4.94 13.60 -17.26
CA GLN A 448 5.16 13.29 -15.84
C GLN A 448 4.96 14.53 -14.97
N ILE A 449 5.64 15.64 -15.28
CA ILE A 449 5.71 16.80 -14.39
C ILE A 449 4.44 17.65 -14.42
N ALA A 450 4.01 18.11 -15.60
CA ALA A 450 2.83 18.95 -15.74
C ALA A 450 1.56 18.28 -15.18
N PRO A 451 1.26 16.99 -15.49
CA PRO A 451 0.13 16.30 -14.88
C PRO A 451 0.24 16.17 -13.35
N ALA A 452 1.44 15.89 -12.84
CA ALA A 452 1.66 15.76 -11.39
C ALA A 452 1.41 17.09 -10.67
N LEU A 453 1.92 18.21 -11.20
CA LEU A 453 1.69 19.53 -10.61
C LEU A 453 0.20 19.91 -10.68
N GLN A 454 -0.46 19.64 -11.80
CA GLN A 454 -1.88 19.96 -11.97
C GLN A 454 -2.80 19.15 -11.06
N ALA A 455 -2.43 17.91 -10.74
CA ALA A 455 -3.16 17.07 -9.81
C ALA A 455 -2.86 17.38 -8.34
N ALA A 456 -1.86 18.22 -8.05
CA ALA A 456 -1.42 18.48 -6.68
C ALA A 456 -2.37 19.42 -5.94
N GLU A 457 -2.75 19.01 -4.73
CA GLU A 457 -3.49 19.86 -3.79
C GLU A 457 -2.50 20.69 -2.96
N ILE A 458 -2.17 21.87 -3.45
CA ILE A 458 -1.25 22.79 -2.77
C ILE A 458 -2.05 23.72 -1.85
N ALA A 459 -1.68 23.73 -0.57
CA ALA A 459 -2.30 24.59 0.44
C ALA A 459 -2.13 26.08 0.11
N PRO A 460 -3.13 26.93 0.38
CA PRO A 460 -3.00 28.37 0.15
C PRO A 460 -2.03 29.02 1.15
N PRO A 461 -1.34 30.11 0.75
CA PRO A 461 -0.50 30.87 1.66
C PRO A 461 -1.36 31.50 2.77
N ARG A 462 -0.80 31.58 3.98
CA ARG A 462 -1.52 32.05 5.16
C ARG A 462 -0.78 33.20 5.84
N ALA A 463 -1.49 34.28 6.15
CA ALA A 463 -0.99 35.33 7.03
C ALA A 463 -0.87 34.77 8.47
N ALA A 464 0.36 34.69 8.97
CA ALA A 464 0.68 34.18 10.30
C ALA A 464 0.71 35.30 11.35
N GLU A 465 1.35 36.42 11.02
CA GLU A 465 1.48 37.59 11.90
C GLU A 465 1.23 38.88 11.11
N THR A 466 0.65 39.88 11.76
CA THR A 466 0.50 41.23 11.21
C THR A 466 0.98 42.29 12.18
N LEU A 467 1.70 43.29 11.69
CA LEU A 467 2.21 44.41 12.49
C LEU A 467 2.02 45.75 11.77
N ASP A 468 1.34 46.68 12.41
CA ASP A 468 1.07 48.00 11.85
C ASP A 468 2.15 49.04 12.25
N VAL A 469 2.47 49.92 11.31
CA VAL A 469 3.45 51.00 11.43
C VAL A 469 2.81 52.29 10.93
N GLY A 470 2.75 53.30 11.81
CA GLY A 470 2.06 54.54 11.51
C GLY A 470 0.53 54.40 11.66
N SER A 471 -0.22 55.29 11.01
CA SER A 471 -1.69 55.33 11.07
C SER A 471 -2.30 54.51 9.93
N PHE A 472 -2.18 53.18 10.02
CA PHE A 472 -2.74 52.25 9.03
C PHE A 472 -4.27 52.24 9.09
N ASP A 473 -4.91 52.64 8.00
CA ASP A 473 -6.37 52.55 7.83
C ASP A 473 -6.73 51.25 7.09
N PRO A 474 -7.31 50.24 7.78
CA PRO A 474 -7.66 48.98 7.16
C PRO A 474 -8.88 49.06 6.22
N GLU A 475 -9.69 50.12 6.30
CA GLU A 475 -10.95 50.28 5.56
C GLU A 475 -10.84 51.32 4.42
N ALA A 476 -9.61 51.74 4.08
CA ALA A 476 -9.38 52.68 3.01
C ALA A 476 -9.96 52.19 1.67
N PRO A 477 -10.53 53.08 0.83
CA PRO A 477 -11.15 52.68 -0.43
C PRO A 477 -10.15 52.10 -1.45
N LEU A 478 -8.91 52.57 -1.42
CA LEU A 478 -7.77 52.08 -2.19
C LEU A 478 -6.59 51.85 -1.25
N GLY A 479 -5.89 50.72 -1.42
CA GLY A 479 -4.59 50.50 -0.78
C GLY A 479 -3.64 49.71 -1.67
N LEU A 480 -2.34 49.85 -1.37
CA LEU A 480 -1.25 49.21 -2.11
C LEU A 480 -0.83 47.92 -1.40
N VAL A 481 -0.76 46.82 -2.12
CA VAL A 481 -0.28 45.51 -1.63
C VAL A 481 1.01 45.15 -2.35
N ILE A 482 2.07 45.01 -1.57
CA ILE A 482 3.41 44.67 -2.03
C ILE A 482 3.75 43.25 -1.55
N GLY A 483 4.04 42.35 -2.49
CA GLY A 483 4.41 40.96 -2.17
C GLY A 483 5.89 40.69 -2.41
N LEU A 484 6.58 40.18 -1.40
CA LEU A 484 7.98 39.75 -1.48
C LEU A 484 8.06 38.23 -1.56
N ASP A 485 8.97 37.72 -2.40
CA ASP A 485 9.34 36.31 -2.44
C ASP A 485 10.53 36.04 -1.49
N HIS A 486 11.08 34.82 -1.52
CA HIS A 486 12.26 34.45 -0.71
C HIS A 486 13.55 35.14 -1.15
N ARG A 487 13.54 35.88 -2.27
CA ARG A 487 14.73 36.54 -2.78
C ARG A 487 14.97 37.83 -1.99
N HIS A 488 16.24 38.16 -1.80
CA HIS A 488 16.59 39.41 -1.14
C HIS A 488 16.22 40.60 -2.04
N ARG A 489 15.46 41.55 -1.49
CA ARG A 489 15.04 42.80 -2.15
C ARG A 489 15.53 43.99 -1.36
N GLU A 490 16.13 44.96 -2.03
CA GLU A 490 16.50 46.22 -1.40
C GLU A 490 15.28 47.13 -1.25
N LEU A 491 14.77 47.25 -0.02
CA LEU A 491 13.58 48.04 0.25
C LEU A 491 13.82 49.56 0.20
N SER A 492 15.08 50.00 0.36
CA SER A 492 15.46 51.41 0.44
C SER A 492 14.95 52.23 -0.75
N ALA A 493 15.20 51.74 -1.98
CA ALA A 493 14.81 52.42 -3.21
C ALA A 493 13.29 52.44 -3.38
N LEU A 494 12.62 51.29 -3.18
CA LEU A 494 11.17 51.18 -3.27
C LEU A 494 10.47 52.15 -2.31
N PHE A 495 10.88 52.18 -1.05
CA PHE A 495 10.28 53.05 -0.03
C PHE A 495 10.53 54.53 -0.32
N ALA A 496 11.71 54.89 -0.83
CA ALA A 496 12.01 56.26 -1.25
C ALA A 496 11.09 56.71 -2.40
N LEU A 497 10.91 55.86 -3.42
CA LEU A 497 10.03 56.14 -4.56
C LEU A 497 8.57 56.30 -4.12
N LEU A 498 8.08 55.40 -3.27
CA LEU A 498 6.72 55.50 -2.69
C LEU A 498 6.53 56.78 -1.86
N ALA A 499 7.56 57.21 -1.13
CA ALA A 499 7.51 58.42 -0.32
C ALA A 499 7.58 59.72 -1.14
N MET A 500 8.21 59.67 -2.31
CA MET A 500 8.34 60.80 -3.24
C MET A 500 7.10 60.96 -4.13
N ASP A 501 6.30 59.91 -4.32
CA ASP A 501 5.08 59.96 -5.11
C ASP A 501 3.91 60.54 -4.29
N PRO A 502 3.33 61.69 -4.67
CA PRO A 502 2.25 62.33 -3.91
C PRO A 502 0.95 61.53 -3.89
N GLU A 503 0.73 60.62 -4.84
CA GLU A 503 -0.46 59.78 -4.93
C GLU A 503 -0.28 58.46 -4.15
N ALA A 504 0.95 57.91 -4.11
CA ALA A 504 1.23 56.67 -3.37
C ALA A 504 1.47 56.91 -1.87
N ARG A 505 2.15 58.01 -1.51
CA ARG A 505 2.52 58.36 -0.13
C ARG A 505 1.35 58.34 0.89
N PRO A 506 0.15 58.86 0.60
CA PRO A 506 -0.95 58.88 1.57
C PRO A 506 -1.69 57.54 1.71
N LEU A 507 -1.44 56.56 0.84
CA LEU A 507 -2.17 55.30 0.85
C LEU A 507 -1.69 54.37 1.97
N PRO A 508 -2.58 53.56 2.54
CA PRO A 508 -2.16 52.44 3.37
C PRO A 508 -1.49 51.37 2.50
N ILE A 509 -0.32 50.91 2.94
CA ILE A 509 0.51 49.93 2.24
C ILE A 509 0.52 48.62 3.03
N VAL A 510 0.24 47.50 2.39
CA VAL A 510 0.44 46.16 2.95
C VAL A 510 1.72 45.60 2.35
N LEU A 511 2.73 45.29 3.17
CA LEU A 511 3.93 44.58 2.75
C LEU A 511 3.88 43.15 3.28
N ALA A 512 3.62 42.20 2.39
CA ALA A 512 3.57 40.79 2.69
C ALA A 512 4.91 40.12 2.34
N ALA A 513 5.49 39.40 3.29
CA ALA A 513 6.79 38.76 3.15
C ALA A 513 6.80 37.34 3.74
N PRO A 514 7.67 36.43 3.26
CA PRO A 514 7.79 35.09 3.82
C PRO A 514 8.19 35.14 5.30
N SER A 515 7.58 34.27 6.10
CA SER A 515 7.82 34.19 7.54
C SER A 515 9.29 33.96 7.88
N GLU A 516 10.01 33.22 7.03
CA GLU A 516 11.43 32.90 7.16
C GLU A 516 12.35 34.12 7.07
N SER A 517 11.91 35.16 6.37
CA SER A 517 12.66 36.41 6.19
C SER A 517 12.06 37.60 6.93
N PHE A 518 10.92 37.40 7.61
CA PHE A 518 10.10 38.46 8.19
C PHE A 518 10.84 39.28 9.24
N ASP A 519 11.72 38.68 10.06
CA ASP A 519 12.48 39.42 11.07
C ASP A 519 13.39 40.49 10.45
N ARG A 520 14.16 40.10 9.42
CA ARG A 520 15.11 41.00 8.74
C ARG A 520 14.36 42.05 7.92
N VAL A 521 13.43 41.60 7.07
CA VAL A 521 12.62 42.44 6.20
C VAL A 521 11.77 43.41 7.03
N GLY A 522 11.14 42.91 8.09
CA GLY A 522 10.28 43.69 8.98
C GLY A 522 11.04 44.71 9.82
N ALA A 523 12.27 44.42 10.25
CA ALA A 523 13.12 45.42 10.92
C ALA A 523 13.47 46.59 10.00
N GLU A 524 13.85 46.31 8.75
CA GLU A 524 14.15 47.31 7.75
C GLU A 524 12.91 48.10 7.31
N ALA A 525 11.84 47.42 6.96
CA ALA A 525 10.58 48.04 6.54
C ALA A 525 10.03 48.99 7.63
N ARG A 526 10.07 48.58 8.91
CA ARG A 526 9.69 49.45 10.03
C ARG A 526 10.54 50.70 10.12
N ARG A 527 11.86 50.57 9.98
CA ARG A 527 12.81 51.68 10.01
C ARG A 527 12.49 52.67 8.89
N LEU A 528 12.32 52.17 7.66
CA LEU A 528 12.06 52.98 6.47
C LEU A 528 10.67 53.63 6.51
N ALA A 529 9.61 52.91 6.89
CA ALA A 529 8.27 53.47 6.99
C ALA A 529 8.19 54.60 8.03
N ARG A 530 8.86 54.46 9.19
CA ARG A 530 8.93 55.54 10.19
C ARG A 530 9.71 56.74 9.68
N PHE A 531 10.83 56.51 9.01
CA PHE A 531 11.66 57.57 8.44
C PHE A 531 10.90 58.39 7.39
N TYR A 532 10.27 57.71 6.42
CA TYR A 532 9.51 58.34 5.34
C TYR A 532 8.08 58.76 5.73
N ARG A 533 7.61 58.35 6.92
CA ARG A 533 6.23 58.53 7.40
C ARG A 533 5.18 57.88 6.50
N LEU A 534 5.46 56.67 6.05
CA LEU A 534 4.52 55.84 5.31
C LEU A 534 3.58 55.11 6.28
N SER A 535 2.34 54.90 5.85
CA SER A 535 1.34 54.13 6.58
C SER A 535 1.36 52.68 6.11
N MET A 536 1.71 51.73 6.97
CA MET A 536 2.02 50.37 6.53
C MET A 536 1.57 49.28 7.49
N ARG A 537 1.09 48.16 6.93
CA ARG A 537 0.90 46.87 7.60
C ARG A 537 1.93 45.88 7.07
N LEU A 538 2.72 45.31 7.96
CA LEU A 538 3.61 44.18 7.68
C LEU A 538 2.84 42.89 7.89
N VAL A 539 2.99 41.92 6.98
CA VAL A 539 2.35 40.61 7.06
C VAL A 539 3.40 39.51 6.90
N ALA A 540 3.57 38.66 7.91
CA ALA A 540 4.34 37.43 7.82
C ALA A 540 3.47 36.36 7.17
N VAL A 541 3.97 35.72 6.11
CA VAL A 541 3.21 34.76 5.32
C VAL A 541 3.87 33.39 5.38
N GLU A 542 3.10 32.37 5.73
CA GLU A 542 3.50 30.95 5.65
C GLU A 542 3.12 30.38 4.28
N GLY A 543 3.94 29.48 3.75
CA GLY A 543 3.68 28.78 2.49
C GLY A 543 3.86 29.65 1.24
N VAL A 544 4.75 30.65 1.30
CA VAL A 544 5.14 31.44 0.12
C VAL A 544 6.09 30.59 -0.72
N GLU A 545 5.77 30.37 -1.99
CA GLU A 545 6.70 29.79 -2.95
C GLU A 545 7.19 30.86 -3.96
N ASP A 546 6.33 31.83 -4.28
CA ASP A 546 6.67 32.99 -5.12
C ASP A 546 5.87 34.26 -4.75
N ALA A 547 6.15 35.36 -5.45
CA ALA A 547 5.55 36.67 -5.18
C ALA A 547 4.02 36.69 -5.32
N CYS A 548 3.42 35.83 -6.14
CA CYS A 548 1.95 35.74 -6.25
C CYS A 548 1.33 35.26 -4.93
N ASP A 549 1.99 34.33 -4.23
CA ASP A 549 1.50 33.81 -2.96
C ASP A 549 1.52 34.90 -1.86
N ALA A 550 2.60 35.68 -1.82
CA ALA A 550 2.71 36.83 -0.91
C ALA A 550 1.69 37.93 -1.23
N LEU A 551 1.48 38.26 -2.51
CA LEU A 551 0.45 39.22 -2.96
C LEU A 551 -0.95 38.76 -2.53
N GLU A 552 -1.30 37.50 -2.76
CA GLU A 552 -2.60 36.96 -2.36
C GLU A 552 -2.82 37.02 -0.84
N ALA A 553 -1.82 36.63 -0.06
CA ALA A 553 -1.89 36.74 1.40
C ALA A 553 -2.06 38.20 1.86
N GLY A 554 -1.36 39.14 1.21
CA GLY A 554 -1.51 40.58 1.45
C GLY A 554 -2.91 41.11 1.15
N VAL A 555 -3.50 40.73 0.00
CA VAL A 555 -4.89 41.10 -0.37
C VAL A 555 -5.88 40.56 0.66
N ARG A 556 -5.66 39.33 1.16
CA ARG A 556 -6.52 38.72 2.20
C ARG A 556 -6.34 39.37 3.57
N ALA A 557 -5.18 39.94 3.87
CA ALA A 557 -4.85 40.62 5.13
C ALA A 557 -5.36 42.08 5.24
N CYS A 558 -5.98 42.60 4.17
CA CYS A 558 -6.61 43.92 4.14
C CYS A 558 -8.12 43.84 3.83
N ARG A 559 -8.81 44.98 3.93
CA ARG A 559 -10.24 45.12 3.61
C ARG A 559 -10.54 46.22 2.58
N PHE A 560 -9.52 46.65 1.85
CA PHE A 560 -9.68 47.67 0.81
C PHE A 560 -10.68 47.23 -0.27
N ASN A 561 -11.51 48.15 -0.75
CA ASN A 561 -12.43 47.83 -1.86
C ASN A 561 -11.65 47.62 -3.16
N THR A 562 -10.72 48.54 -3.44
CA THR A 562 -9.80 48.49 -4.57
C THR A 562 -8.40 48.18 -4.06
N VAL A 563 -7.70 47.25 -4.70
CA VAL A 563 -6.31 46.91 -4.39
C VAL A 563 -5.42 47.25 -5.58
N ALA A 564 -4.29 47.89 -5.29
CA ALA A 564 -3.17 47.98 -6.22
C ALA A 564 -2.16 46.89 -5.84
N LEU A 565 -1.86 45.97 -6.75
CA LEU A 565 -0.81 44.97 -6.56
C LEU A 565 0.51 45.53 -7.08
N LEU A 566 1.60 45.24 -6.39
CA LEU A 566 2.95 45.54 -6.83
C LEU A 566 3.91 44.43 -6.36
N SER A 567 4.52 43.72 -7.31
CA SER A 567 5.58 42.75 -7.01
C SER A 567 6.77 43.46 -6.37
N GLY A 568 7.41 42.82 -5.39
CA GLY A 568 8.66 43.31 -4.79
C GLY A 568 9.83 43.40 -5.77
N ALA A 569 9.74 42.76 -6.95
CA ALA A 569 10.72 42.87 -8.03
C ALA A 569 10.44 44.04 -8.99
N ALA A 570 9.30 44.71 -8.85
CA ALA A 570 8.94 45.84 -9.71
C ALA A 570 9.57 47.15 -9.20
N GLN A 571 10.02 48.01 -10.12
CA GLN A 571 10.52 49.34 -9.81
C GLN A 571 9.68 50.41 -10.50
N ILE A 572 9.31 51.43 -9.72
CA ILE A 572 8.49 52.55 -10.16
C ILE A 572 9.35 53.47 -11.03
N ARG A 573 8.99 53.62 -12.31
CA ARG A 573 9.72 54.49 -13.25
C ARG A 573 9.35 55.97 -13.10
N MET A 574 8.10 56.25 -12.78
CA MET A 574 7.56 57.62 -12.82
C MET A 574 6.53 57.91 -11.72
N PRO A 575 6.49 59.13 -11.16
CA PRO A 575 5.44 59.54 -10.23
C PRO A 575 4.05 59.57 -10.87
N GLY A 576 3.01 59.38 -10.05
CA GLY A 576 1.60 59.40 -10.45
C GLY A 576 1.19 58.18 -11.28
N TRP A 577 1.99 57.12 -11.26
CA TRP A 577 1.72 55.85 -11.94
C TRP A 577 0.40 55.24 -11.43
N LEU A 578 0.20 55.27 -10.12
CA LEU A 578 -0.94 54.62 -9.47
C LEU A 578 -2.25 55.34 -9.75
N GLY A 579 -2.31 56.67 -9.65
CA GLY A 579 -3.53 57.41 -9.97
C GLY A 579 -3.86 57.40 -11.46
N ARG A 580 -2.88 57.21 -12.37
CA ARG A 580 -3.16 56.89 -13.78
C ARG A 580 -3.88 55.55 -13.93
N LEU A 581 -3.39 54.49 -13.30
CA LEU A 581 -4.04 53.18 -13.31
C LEU A 581 -5.41 53.21 -12.63
N GLU A 582 -5.54 53.88 -11.49
CA GLU A 582 -6.80 54.01 -10.76
C GLU A 582 -7.85 54.77 -11.59
N ARG A 583 -7.47 55.86 -12.27
CA ARG A 583 -8.38 56.58 -13.16
C ARG A 583 -8.86 55.70 -14.30
N ALA A 584 -7.98 54.91 -14.90
CA ALA A 584 -8.35 53.97 -15.96
C ALA A 584 -9.30 52.87 -15.44
N TYR A 585 -9.05 52.36 -14.23
CA TYR A 585 -9.92 51.41 -13.53
C TYR A 585 -11.31 51.99 -13.26
N ARG A 586 -11.39 53.21 -12.69
CA ARG A 586 -12.65 53.91 -12.40
C ARG A 586 -13.42 54.26 -13.67
N ALA A 587 -12.73 54.62 -14.75
CA ALA A 587 -13.35 54.91 -16.05
C ALA A 587 -14.08 53.69 -16.65
N ARG A 588 -13.70 52.47 -16.25
CA ARG A 588 -14.40 51.21 -16.57
C ARG A 588 -15.35 50.75 -15.46
N GLY A 589 -15.83 51.67 -14.62
CA GLY A 589 -16.78 51.38 -13.55
C GLY A 589 -16.23 50.50 -12.42
N GLY A 590 -14.90 50.36 -12.32
CA GLY A 590 -14.27 49.48 -11.34
C GLY A 590 -14.40 47.98 -11.67
N GLN A 591 -14.77 47.64 -12.90
CA GLN A 591 -14.95 46.26 -13.38
C GLN A 591 -13.86 45.91 -14.40
N CYS A 592 -12.59 46.11 -14.04
CA CYS A 592 -11.46 45.68 -14.87
C CYS A 592 -10.19 45.45 -14.04
N VAL A 593 -9.17 44.91 -14.69
CA VAL A 593 -7.79 44.85 -14.18
C VAL A 593 -6.95 45.84 -14.97
N ALA A 594 -6.64 47.00 -14.39
CA ALA A 594 -5.84 48.03 -15.05
C ALA A 594 -4.35 47.78 -14.83
N SER A 595 -3.58 47.55 -15.89
CA SER A 595 -2.16 47.17 -15.86
C SER A 595 -1.28 48.16 -16.65
N PRO A 596 -0.05 48.46 -16.19
CA PRO A 596 0.90 49.31 -16.88
C PRO A 596 1.66 48.53 -17.97
N THR A 597 2.40 49.24 -18.82
CA THR A 597 3.48 48.64 -19.61
C THR A 597 4.61 48.19 -18.68
N LEU A 598 5.06 46.93 -18.83
CA LEU A 598 6.23 46.42 -18.11
C LEU A 598 7.47 46.48 -19.00
N LEU A 599 8.58 46.94 -18.43
CA LEU A 599 9.87 47.11 -19.10
C LEU A 599 10.94 46.21 -18.47
N PHE A 600 11.88 45.76 -19.29
CA PHE A 600 13.18 45.26 -18.85
C PHE A 600 14.09 46.42 -18.43
N GLU A 601 15.24 46.14 -17.80
CA GLU A 601 16.14 47.20 -17.31
C GLU A 601 16.80 48.03 -18.43
N ASP A 602 16.76 47.54 -19.68
CA ASP A 602 17.29 48.20 -20.87
C ASP A 602 16.24 49.05 -21.62
N ASP A 603 15.12 49.38 -20.97
CA ASP A 603 13.95 50.07 -21.54
C ASP A 603 13.24 49.31 -22.68
N SER A 604 13.61 48.05 -22.95
CA SER A 604 12.84 47.21 -23.87
C SER A 604 11.56 46.70 -23.21
N ILE A 605 10.52 46.49 -24.02
CA ILE A 605 9.20 46.07 -23.54
C ILE A 605 9.26 44.61 -23.09
N ARG A 606 8.88 44.35 -21.85
CA ARG A 606 8.61 43.00 -21.31
C ARG A 606 7.14 42.61 -21.51
N TRP A 607 6.23 43.58 -21.35
CA TRP A 607 4.80 43.37 -21.53
C TRP A 607 4.09 44.66 -21.97
N ALA A 608 3.34 44.58 -23.07
CA ALA A 608 2.50 45.65 -23.63
C ALA A 608 1.14 45.09 -24.08
N GLY A 609 0.45 44.42 -23.14
CA GLY A 609 -0.79 43.70 -23.42
C GLY A 609 -0.58 42.26 -23.89
N ALA A 610 -1.36 41.34 -23.30
CA ALA A 610 -1.50 39.98 -23.82
C ALA A 610 -2.72 39.90 -24.75
N TRP A 611 -2.49 39.50 -26.00
CA TRP A 611 -3.48 39.56 -27.07
C TRP A 611 -3.92 38.17 -27.52
N LEU A 612 -5.16 38.07 -28.02
CA LEU A 612 -5.61 36.89 -28.74
C LEU A 612 -5.03 36.92 -30.16
N GLU A 613 -4.29 35.88 -30.51
CA GLU A 613 -3.71 35.70 -31.84
C GLU A 613 -4.18 34.37 -32.45
N GLY A 614 -4.42 34.37 -33.76
CA GLY A 614 -4.96 33.23 -34.49
C GLY A 614 -6.48 33.08 -34.40
N GLU A 615 -6.98 32.01 -35.01
CA GLU A 615 -8.42 31.72 -35.15
C GLU A 615 -8.76 30.26 -34.78
N GLY A 616 -10.00 30.05 -34.33
CA GLY A 616 -10.53 28.73 -33.97
C GLY A 616 -9.62 27.99 -32.98
N ALA A 617 -9.30 26.73 -33.30
CA ALA A 617 -8.48 25.87 -32.46
C ALA A 617 -7.00 26.27 -32.37
N SER A 618 -6.53 27.15 -33.27
CA SER A 618 -5.15 27.67 -33.25
C SER A 618 -5.00 28.95 -32.42
N ARG A 619 -6.11 29.49 -31.90
CA ARG A 619 -6.12 30.74 -31.14
C ARG A 619 -5.36 30.57 -29.82
N ARG A 620 -4.45 31.51 -29.54
CA ARG A 620 -3.60 31.53 -28.35
C ARG A 620 -3.45 32.94 -27.79
N ILE A 621 -2.98 33.04 -26.55
CA ILE A 621 -2.60 34.30 -25.93
C ILE A 621 -1.11 34.53 -26.15
N ALA A 622 -0.75 35.68 -26.69
CA ALA A 622 0.63 36.08 -26.94
C ALA A 622 0.86 37.54 -26.53
N ASN A 623 2.04 37.81 -25.97
CA ASN A 623 2.47 39.18 -25.69
C ASN A 623 3.02 39.79 -26.97
N ARG A 624 2.51 40.97 -27.34
CA ARG A 624 3.06 41.74 -28.46
C ARG A 624 4.17 42.65 -27.96
N PHE A 625 5.07 43.03 -28.88
CA PHE A 625 6.16 43.98 -28.63
C PHE A 625 7.26 43.53 -27.65
N VAL A 626 7.28 42.27 -27.19
CA VAL A 626 8.37 41.79 -26.31
C VAL A 626 9.73 42.00 -26.97
N GLY A 627 10.65 42.68 -26.29
CA GLY A 627 11.99 43.03 -26.77
C GLY A 627 12.04 44.25 -27.72
N TYR A 628 10.91 44.87 -28.07
CA TYR A 628 10.89 46.12 -28.82
C TYR A 628 11.21 47.30 -27.89
N PRO A 629 11.78 48.40 -28.40
CA PRO A 629 11.97 49.61 -27.61
C PRO A 629 10.60 50.24 -27.25
N LEU A 630 10.54 50.95 -26.12
CA LEU A 630 9.31 51.56 -25.58
C LEU A 630 8.57 52.43 -26.63
N GLU A 631 9.29 53.11 -27.51
CA GLU A 631 8.72 53.96 -28.56
C GLU A 631 7.84 53.20 -29.56
N ALA A 632 7.96 51.87 -29.64
CA ALA A 632 7.17 51.02 -30.54
C ALA A 632 5.66 51.02 -30.21
N VAL A 633 5.31 51.31 -28.95
CA VAL A 633 3.92 51.42 -28.49
C VAL A 633 3.32 52.80 -28.83
N GLY A 634 4.14 53.85 -28.88
CA GLY A 634 3.69 55.21 -29.15
C GLY A 634 2.65 55.75 -28.15
N ASN A 635 1.86 56.74 -28.58
CA ASN A 635 0.84 57.40 -27.74
C ASN A 635 -0.52 56.69 -27.83
N LEU A 636 -0.56 55.40 -27.52
CA LEU A 636 -1.82 54.64 -27.45
C LEU A 636 -2.57 54.97 -26.16
N GLY A 637 -3.89 55.14 -26.25
CA GLY A 637 -4.75 55.26 -25.06
C GLY A 637 -5.00 53.90 -24.39
N PRO A 638 -5.70 53.85 -23.25
CA PRO A 638 -6.03 52.58 -22.58
C PRO A 638 -6.82 51.62 -23.48
N MET A 639 -6.36 50.37 -23.59
CA MET A 639 -6.92 49.34 -24.47
C MET A 639 -7.31 48.08 -23.70
N GLU A 640 -8.42 47.47 -24.07
CA GLU A 640 -8.77 46.15 -23.54
C GLU A 640 -7.85 45.08 -24.14
N VAL A 641 -7.37 44.18 -23.30
CA VAL A 641 -6.48 43.08 -23.65
C VAL A 641 -7.03 41.76 -23.10
N ALA A 642 -6.53 40.63 -23.60
CA ALA A 642 -7.01 39.30 -23.20
C ALA A 642 -6.70 39.02 -21.73
N ALA A 643 -5.49 39.36 -21.29
CA ALA A 643 -5.03 39.24 -19.91
C ALA A 643 -4.08 40.39 -19.57
N GLY A 644 -4.10 40.85 -18.32
CA GLY A 644 -3.28 41.94 -17.78
C GLY A 644 -1.98 41.47 -17.14
N ALA A 645 -1.18 42.42 -16.65
CA ALA A 645 0.04 42.12 -15.89
C ALA A 645 -0.27 42.11 -14.39
N SER A 646 -0.46 40.93 -13.80
CA SER A 646 -0.80 40.79 -12.37
C SER A 646 0.34 41.15 -11.41
N GLU A 647 1.56 41.33 -11.91
CA GLU A 647 2.72 41.79 -11.12
C GLU A 647 2.60 43.27 -10.72
N CYS A 648 1.85 44.06 -11.49
CA CYS A 648 1.51 45.44 -11.13
C CYS A 648 0.16 45.80 -11.75
N CYS A 649 -0.89 45.94 -10.94
CA CYS A 649 -2.21 46.28 -11.47
C CYS A 649 -3.15 46.84 -10.41
N VAL A 650 -4.23 47.49 -10.85
CA VAL A 650 -5.34 47.92 -9.99
C VAL A 650 -6.59 47.09 -10.31
N LEU A 651 -7.21 46.52 -9.29
CA LEU A 651 -8.42 45.69 -9.43
C LEU A 651 -9.32 45.71 -8.19
N SER A 652 -10.52 45.15 -8.33
CA SER A 652 -11.46 44.92 -7.23
C SER A 652 -10.98 43.76 -6.33
N ARG A 653 -10.87 44.01 -5.03
CA ARG A 653 -10.54 42.97 -4.04
C ARG A 653 -11.61 41.87 -4.02
N ALA A 654 -12.88 42.26 -4.09
CA ALA A 654 -13.98 41.31 -4.06
C ALA A 654 -13.91 40.34 -5.25
N ALA A 655 -13.67 40.87 -6.45
CA ALA A 655 -13.51 40.05 -7.66
C ALA A 655 -12.30 39.10 -7.55
N PHE A 656 -11.17 39.56 -7.01
CA PHE A 656 -9.99 38.71 -6.77
C PHE A 656 -10.29 37.53 -5.85
N ILE A 657 -11.00 37.78 -4.75
CA ILE A 657 -11.36 36.75 -3.78
C ILE A 657 -12.39 35.78 -4.37
N GLU A 658 -13.38 36.29 -5.10
CA GLU A 658 -14.45 35.51 -5.73
C GLU A 658 -13.91 34.48 -6.73
N VAL A 659 -12.92 34.86 -7.55
CA VAL A 659 -12.27 33.93 -8.48
C VAL A 659 -11.25 33.00 -7.83
N GLY A 660 -11.05 33.11 -6.52
CA GLY A 660 -10.17 32.26 -5.73
C GLY A 660 -8.68 32.61 -5.79
N GLY A 661 -8.31 33.80 -6.25
CA GLY A 661 -6.91 34.25 -6.31
C GLY A 661 -6.04 33.53 -7.34
N PHE A 662 -4.73 33.47 -7.06
CA PHE A 662 -3.75 32.88 -7.96
C PHE A 662 -3.83 31.34 -7.96
N ALA A 663 -3.63 30.73 -9.12
CA ALA A 663 -3.48 29.28 -9.21
C ALA A 663 -2.12 28.85 -8.65
N ARG A 664 -2.10 27.76 -7.87
CA ARG A 664 -0.89 27.25 -7.20
C ARG A 664 -0.18 26.13 -7.95
N ASN A 665 -0.81 25.60 -8.98
CA ASN A 665 -0.32 24.50 -9.81
C ASN A 665 0.47 24.97 -11.04
N TYR A 666 1.22 26.07 -10.88
CA TYR A 666 2.18 26.61 -11.84
C TYR A 666 3.50 26.91 -11.11
N PHE A 667 4.63 26.71 -11.78
CA PHE A 667 5.97 27.00 -11.25
C PHE A 667 6.37 28.47 -11.37
N THR A 668 5.81 29.19 -12.34
CA THR A 668 6.21 30.56 -12.68
C THR A 668 5.04 31.53 -12.49
N THR A 669 5.35 32.81 -12.29
CA THR A 669 4.34 33.85 -12.05
C THR A 669 3.59 34.25 -13.34
N ALA A 670 4.18 34.01 -14.51
CA ALA A 670 3.61 34.42 -15.80
C ALA A 670 2.28 33.71 -16.09
N GLU A 671 2.27 32.37 -16.13
CA GLU A 671 1.03 31.60 -16.33
C GLU A 671 0.05 31.75 -15.16
N LYS A 672 0.52 31.94 -13.92
CA LYS A 672 -0.35 32.28 -12.77
C LYS A 672 -1.12 33.57 -13.02
N GLY A 673 -0.44 34.60 -13.52
CA GLY A 673 -1.03 35.90 -13.82
C GLY A 673 -2.03 35.85 -14.97
N LEU A 674 -1.70 35.12 -16.04
CA LEU A 674 -2.63 34.87 -17.15
C LEU A 674 -3.88 34.13 -16.65
N ASP A 675 -3.72 33.06 -15.86
CA ASP A 675 -4.82 32.27 -15.31
C ASP A 675 -5.77 33.14 -14.45
N LEU A 676 -5.22 33.98 -13.58
CA LEU A 676 -5.98 34.93 -12.79
C LEU A 676 -6.78 35.90 -13.67
N CYS A 677 -6.13 36.52 -14.66
CA CYS A 677 -6.77 37.51 -15.53
C CYS A 677 -7.88 36.89 -16.38
N LEU A 678 -7.72 35.64 -16.84
CA LEU A 678 -8.76 34.92 -17.56
C LEU A 678 -9.95 34.56 -16.67
N LYS A 679 -9.71 34.14 -15.42
CA LYS A 679 -10.80 33.94 -14.45
C LYS A 679 -11.56 35.23 -14.19
N LEU A 680 -10.87 36.34 -13.99
CA LEU A 680 -11.47 37.66 -13.79
C LEU A 680 -12.27 38.10 -15.02
N ARG A 681 -11.75 37.88 -16.24
CA ARG A 681 -12.48 38.15 -17.49
C ARG A 681 -13.77 37.35 -17.57
N MET A 682 -13.74 36.06 -17.23
CA MET A 682 -14.94 35.21 -17.18
C MET A 682 -15.94 35.66 -16.12
N ALA A 683 -15.48 36.27 -15.02
CA ALA A 683 -16.29 36.88 -13.98
C ALA A 683 -16.73 38.33 -14.31
N GLY A 684 -16.50 38.82 -15.53
CA GLY A 684 -16.95 40.15 -15.98
C GLY A 684 -15.98 41.30 -15.68
N SER A 685 -14.75 41.02 -15.29
CA SER A 685 -13.68 42.00 -15.07
C SER A 685 -12.56 41.84 -16.12
N PRO A 686 -12.72 42.34 -17.36
CA PRO A 686 -11.70 42.26 -18.39
C PRO A 686 -10.41 43.00 -18.02
N SER A 687 -9.31 42.66 -18.69
CA SER A 687 -8.02 43.34 -18.49
C SER A 687 -7.89 44.57 -19.38
N LEU A 688 -7.34 45.64 -18.81
CA LEU A 688 -7.10 46.92 -19.48
C LEU A 688 -5.60 47.23 -19.40
N TRP A 689 -4.95 47.37 -20.53
CA TRP A 689 -3.58 47.88 -20.62
C TRP A 689 -3.61 49.42 -20.69
N VAL A 690 -2.77 50.06 -19.90
CA VAL A 690 -2.62 51.52 -19.81
C VAL A 690 -1.18 51.88 -20.26
N PRO A 691 -0.98 52.24 -21.54
CA PRO A 691 0.35 52.48 -22.10
C PRO A 691 1.13 53.60 -21.42
N ASP A 692 0.43 54.64 -20.96
CA ASP A 692 0.99 55.84 -20.29
C ASP A 692 1.57 55.58 -18.87
N VAL A 693 1.55 54.32 -18.41
CA VAL A 693 2.13 53.93 -17.13
C VAL A 693 3.19 52.87 -17.40
N GLU A 694 4.38 53.11 -16.89
CA GLU A 694 5.55 52.27 -17.15
C GLU A 694 6.15 51.83 -15.81
N VAL A 695 6.48 50.55 -15.73
CA VAL A 695 7.06 49.93 -14.54
C VAL A 695 8.16 48.99 -14.98
N TYR A 696 9.34 49.09 -14.38
CA TYR A 696 10.39 48.10 -14.61
C TYR A 696 10.03 46.82 -13.85
N ALA A 697 10.18 45.67 -14.51
CA ALA A 697 10.01 44.38 -13.89
C ALA A 697 11.26 43.55 -14.14
N VAL A 698 12.10 43.47 -13.10
CA VAL A 698 13.41 42.82 -13.12
C VAL A 698 13.23 41.30 -13.19
N ASP A 699 13.83 40.66 -14.20
CA ASP A 699 13.71 39.22 -14.39
C ASP A 699 14.85 38.47 -13.71
N ASP A 700 14.67 38.15 -12.43
CA ASP A 700 15.67 37.43 -11.64
C ASP A 700 15.61 35.89 -11.84
N ALA A 701 14.54 35.37 -12.47
CA ALA A 701 14.29 33.92 -12.52
C ALA A 701 15.07 33.20 -13.62
N GLU A 702 15.27 33.85 -14.78
CA GLU A 702 15.97 33.25 -15.91
C GLU A 702 17.50 33.17 -15.69
N THR A 703 18.05 34.03 -14.83
CA THR A 703 19.51 34.16 -14.65
C THR A 703 20.12 33.11 -13.72
N ALA A 704 19.38 32.61 -12.72
CA ALA A 704 19.94 31.74 -11.68
C ALA A 704 20.00 30.25 -12.09
N ALA A 705 19.04 29.77 -12.89
CA ALA A 705 18.98 28.38 -13.35
C ALA A 705 18.25 28.26 -14.71
N PRO A 706 18.83 28.79 -15.80
CA PRO A 706 18.13 28.98 -17.08
C PRO A 706 17.52 27.70 -17.66
N HIS A 707 18.18 26.55 -17.47
CA HIS A 707 17.69 25.27 -17.98
C HIS A 707 16.45 24.76 -17.23
N ALA A 708 16.45 24.80 -15.89
CA ALA A 708 15.30 24.40 -15.10
C ALA A 708 14.12 25.38 -15.27
N GLY A 709 14.42 26.68 -15.40
CA GLY A 709 13.43 27.72 -15.69
C GLY A 709 12.71 27.48 -17.02
N ALA A 710 13.44 27.17 -18.09
CA ALA A 710 12.83 26.85 -19.39
C ALA A 710 11.90 25.63 -19.34
N LEU A 711 12.28 24.59 -18.59
CA LEU A 711 11.42 23.40 -18.42
C LEU A 711 10.20 23.67 -17.52
N ALA A 712 10.34 24.54 -16.51
CA ALA A 712 9.24 25.01 -15.68
C ALA A 712 8.22 25.82 -16.51
N GLN A 713 8.69 26.75 -17.34
CA GLN A 713 7.86 27.50 -18.29
C GLN A 713 7.15 26.55 -19.28
N LEU A 714 7.83 25.51 -19.78
CA LEU A 714 7.21 24.49 -20.63
C LEU A 714 6.10 23.73 -19.89
N ALA A 715 6.33 23.35 -18.63
CA ALA A 715 5.33 22.65 -17.81
C ALA A 715 4.10 23.52 -17.58
N ASP A 716 4.32 24.79 -17.27
CA ASP A 716 3.28 25.79 -17.05
C ASP A 716 2.49 26.05 -18.32
N ARG A 717 3.16 26.30 -19.45
CA ARG A 717 2.51 26.51 -20.74
C ARG A 717 1.66 25.32 -21.14
N THR A 718 2.20 24.10 -21.02
CA THR A 718 1.46 22.85 -21.30
C THR A 718 0.20 22.76 -20.43
N SER A 719 0.32 23.09 -19.15
CA SER A 719 -0.79 23.06 -18.20
C SER A 719 -1.84 24.13 -18.49
N PHE A 720 -1.39 25.34 -18.80
CA PHE A 720 -2.21 26.48 -19.17
C PHE A 720 -3.01 26.19 -20.44
N ASP A 721 -2.37 25.69 -21.50
CA ASP A 721 -3.04 25.37 -22.75
C ASP A 721 -4.07 24.26 -22.55
N ARG A 722 -3.75 23.20 -21.79
CA ARG A 722 -4.73 22.15 -21.44
C ARG A 722 -5.96 22.70 -20.71
N ARG A 723 -5.75 23.67 -19.81
CA ARG A 723 -6.83 24.27 -19.02
C ARG A 723 -7.68 25.25 -19.83
N TRP A 724 -7.06 26.06 -20.68
CA TRP A 724 -7.67 27.25 -21.26
C TRP A 724 -7.94 27.18 -22.77
N ALA A 725 -7.37 26.22 -23.51
CA ALA A 725 -7.48 26.16 -24.98
C ALA A 725 -8.93 26.25 -25.48
N LEU A 726 -9.86 25.50 -24.88
CA LEU A 726 -11.27 25.52 -25.28
C LEU A 726 -11.95 26.87 -24.98
N ALA A 727 -11.61 27.49 -23.84
CA ALA A 727 -12.15 28.80 -23.51
C ALA A 727 -11.60 29.86 -24.48
N ILE A 728 -10.29 29.87 -24.69
CA ILE A 728 -9.58 30.80 -25.58
C ILE A 728 -10.07 30.69 -27.03
N SER A 729 -10.30 29.47 -27.55
CA SER A 729 -10.81 29.27 -28.91
C SER A 729 -12.20 29.89 -29.10
N ASN A 730 -12.99 29.97 -28.03
CA ASN A 730 -14.36 30.49 -28.04
C ASN A 730 -14.47 31.96 -27.61
N MET A 731 -13.37 32.58 -27.14
CA MET A 731 -13.38 34.00 -26.77
C MET A 731 -13.60 34.87 -28.01
N LYS A 732 -14.51 35.83 -27.91
CA LYS A 732 -14.62 36.89 -28.90
C LYS A 732 -13.45 37.86 -28.71
N GLY A 733 -12.81 38.20 -29.84
CA GLY A 733 -11.66 39.11 -29.90
C GLY A 733 -12.03 40.55 -29.61
#